data_AF-A0A2N8N623-F1
#
_entry.id   AF-A0A2N8N623-F1
#
_cell.length_a   1.000
_cell.length_b   1.000
_cell.length_c   1.000
_cell.angle_alpha   90.00
_cell.angle_beta   90.00
_cell.angle_gamma   90.00
#
_symmetry.space_group_name_H-M   'P 1'
#
loop_
_entity.id
_entity.type
_entity.pdbx_description
1 polymer ?
#
loop_
_entity_poly.entity_id
_entity_poly.type
_entity_poly.pdbx_seq_one_letter_code
_entity_poly.pdbx_strand_id
1 'polypeptide(L)'
;MRQPGNRTKLYDLYSDILLDGVLADAIDKRIDAVKDADLSFTIDNKDVDVMYDLMDTVEFEELIGEIMMAKFWGISVDEFDFDEEHTFRFTSINRKHIRPKLKEIVRQQTDDRGISYAGDDRVIQWGKDDDLGLLLKVSPLVIYKRGGFGDWAQFVELFGMPLRIGKYSAMDEASRRELIRAFETAGSAPYLVIPKETEATQEANASSGNGLLYKEFRQACTEEILITILGQTMTTVDGSSLAQGQVHMAVQEKKHRADRRFVERMLNRYFVPMLIRRGYPITGGKFRYMDAKRELEVPEIVQLSDILPIPQSYLHEKYNIPLPEPGEPIARRQAQPLFGVPEGDSEGDETDEETAPDKDKADAPAPDKKASEGDAPTGGKVKHADRGNLFSRVLDFFVPARSSGRATSNILTLSEATLADALIRQTIETKGRAYFSADLFAYTHTELIRGLRKGYRRADVRLADGGFVYNANDDAYLVALEQNLFHFSAAKTLAEVNELNRLFRESKGFNDFRKKAKGVTKVFNEQWLRTEYGTAVSVAESASTYRRLLAQANVFPFWEYRTVGDNRVRQEHRDLEGLILPTDDPRWKKIMPPNGWNCRCYIVPKMAHEGENIDFDAMQQQCDAYLDSNEWKRCEAQGFGINRADVAEVFTADQMYIRKFPDMSSKTLEQITPREWGVGESIDTLKREAESEVPKYEGSAEAWFEANKVVEAGTELLKVKDYAGRVWQMGKEGFIAHASDKYKKRAFRTQYLNAIRDVAAEPDEVWLGRERKDRINKVKALDNYVMIKYYKDEAIAVTGKVERAKLTLKSWYVLRDKAPRRGLLIRKRPKTK
;
A
#
# COMPACT_ATOMS: atom_id res chain seq x y z
N MET A 1 -12.89 -43.84 -11.26
CA MET A 1 -13.25 -43.02 -12.43
C MET A 1 -13.73 -41.65 -11.93
N ARG A 2 -13.38 -40.54 -12.59
CA ARG A 2 -13.96 -39.21 -12.28
C ARG A 2 -15.24 -39.06 -13.11
N GLN A 3 -16.41 -38.96 -12.48
CA GLN A 3 -17.67 -38.69 -13.18
C GLN A 3 -17.60 -37.30 -13.85
N PRO A 4 -17.71 -37.18 -15.18
CA PRO A 4 -17.59 -35.90 -15.87
C PRO A 4 -18.82 -35.03 -15.57
N GLY A 5 -18.62 -33.94 -14.82
CA GLY A 5 -19.66 -32.93 -14.58
C GLY A 5 -20.47 -33.08 -13.30
N ASN A 6 -20.23 -34.08 -12.45
CA ASN A 6 -20.84 -34.14 -11.11
C ASN A 6 -20.20 -33.07 -10.20
N ARG A 7 -21.01 -32.09 -9.77
CA ARG A 7 -20.60 -30.97 -8.91
C ARG A 7 -21.22 -31.00 -7.51
N THR A 8 -21.93 -32.07 -7.13
CA THR A 8 -22.68 -32.17 -5.86
C THR A 8 -21.85 -31.75 -4.64
N LYS A 9 -20.65 -32.35 -4.46
CA LYS A 9 -19.74 -32.03 -3.34
C LYS A 9 -19.25 -30.58 -3.31
N LEU A 10 -19.17 -29.92 -4.46
CA LEU A 10 -18.81 -28.50 -4.54
C LEU A 10 -19.98 -27.63 -4.05
N TYR A 11 -21.21 -28.01 -4.41
CA TYR A 11 -22.41 -27.31 -3.96
C TYR A 11 -22.77 -27.60 -2.50
N ASP A 12 -22.39 -28.77 -1.96
CA ASP A 12 -22.42 -29.02 -0.51
C ASP A 12 -21.49 -28.04 0.24
N LEU A 13 -20.25 -27.87 -0.24
CA LEU A 13 -19.30 -26.89 0.30
C LEU A 13 -19.85 -25.46 0.20
N TYR A 14 -20.46 -25.08 -0.91
CA TYR A 14 -21.05 -23.74 -1.09
C TYR A 14 -22.21 -23.49 -0.13
N SER A 15 -23.08 -24.49 0.11
CA SER A 15 -24.13 -24.41 1.12
C SER A 15 -23.55 -24.21 2.53
N ASP A 16 -22.46 -24.89 2.90
CA ASP A 16 -21.83 -24.73 4.21
C ASP A 16 -21.14 -23.36 4.39
N ILE A 17 -20.37 -22.87 3.41
CA ILE A 17 -19.68 -21.57 3.58
C ILE A 17 -20.63 -20.37 3.62
N LEU A 18 -21.83 -20.48 3.04
CA LEU A 18 -22.86 -19.43 3.13
C LEU A 18 -23.45 -19.26 4.53
N LEU A 19 -23.16 -20.17 5.47
CA LEU A 19 -23.43 -19.96 6.91
C LEU A 19 -22.53 -18.88 7.53
N ASP A 20 -21.50 -18.40 6.83
CA ASP A 20 -20.73 -17.23 7.27
C ASP A 20 -21.48 -15.94 6.92
N GLY A 21 -22.04 -15.27 7.94
CA GLY A 21 -22.84 -14.06 7.77
C GLY A 21 -22.13 -12.91 7.03
N VAL A 22 -20.79 -12.80 7.09
CA VAL A 22 -20.10 -11.74 6.33
C VAL A 22 -20.03 -12.06 4.84
N LEU A 23 -19.95 -13.34 4.48
CA LEU A 23 -20.07 -13.76 3.09
C LEU A 23 -21.51 -13.56 2.58
N ALA A 24 -22.52 -13.97 3.35
CA ALA A 24 -23.93 -13.80 3.00
C ALA A 24 -24.28 -12.32 2.78
N ASP A 25 -24.08 -11.47 3.80
CA ASP A 25 -24.31 -10.01 3.74
C ASP A 25 -23.62 -9.34 2.53
N ALA A 26 -22.43 -9.82 2.14
CA ALA A 26 -21.67 -9.27 1.03
C ALA A 26 -22.21 -9.70 -0.34
N ILE A 27 -22.86 -10.86 -0.41
CA ILE A 27 -23.57 -11.35 -1.61
C ILE A 27 -24.90 -10.60 -1.75
N ASP A 28 -25.68 -10.54 -0.68
CA ASP A 28 -27.01 -9.92 -0.67
C ASP A 28 -26.92 -8.43 -1.05
N LYS A 29 -25.96 -7.68 -0.47
CA LYS A 29 -25.65 -6.28 -0.86
C LYS A 29 -25.31 -6.05 -2.35
N ARG A 30 -25.01 -7.10 -3.12
CA ARG A 30 -24.83 -7.02 -4.58
C ARG A 30 -26.05 -7.50 -5.37
N ILE A 31 -26.92 -8.30 -4.77
CA ILE A 31 -28.21 -8.71 -5.34
C ILE A 31 -29.21 -7.57 -5.16
N ASP A 32 -29.36 -7.06 -3.94
CA ASP A 32 -30.25 -5.96 -3.58
C ASP A 32 -29.96 -4.72 -4.43
N ALA A 33 -28.69 -4.31 -4.53
CA ALA A 33 -28.26 -3.18 -5.37
C ALA A 33 -28.43 -3.37 -6.90
N VAL A 34 -28.91 -4.54 -7.35
CA VAL A 34 -29.32 -4.83 -8.73
C VAL A 34 -30.85 -4.94 -8.85
N LYS A 35 -31.54 -5.38 -7.79
CA LYS A 35 -33.01 -5.36 -7.66
C LYS A 35 -33.54 -3.94 -7.49
N ASP A 36 -32.95 -3.16 -6.57
CA ASP A 36 -33.29 -1.76 -6.24
C ASP A 36 -33.04 -0.77 -7.39
N ALA A 37 -32.46 -1.20 -8.49
CA ALA A 37 -32.03 -0.32 -9.57
C ALA A 37 -33.05 -0.28 -10.71
N ASP A 38 -33.51 0.92 -11.08
CA ASP A 38 -34.43 1.18 -12.19
C ASP A 38 -34.10 0.36 -13.45
N LEU A 39 -34.87 -0.69 -13.68
CA LEU A 39 -34.84 -1.49 -14.89
C LEU A 39 -36.01 -1.04 -15.78
N SER A 40 -35.76 -0.79 -17.06
CA SER A 40 -36.81 -0.48 -18.04
C SER A 40 -36.74 -1.41 -19.23
N PHE A 41 -37.84 -1.51 -19.98
CA PHE A 41 -37.88 -2.17 -21.27
C PHE A 41 -37.98 -1.14 -22.39
N THR A 42 -37.11 -1.27 -23.40
CA THR A 42 -36.93 -0.25 -24.44
C THR A 42 -37.07 -0.83 -25.85
N ILE A 43 -37.84 -0.17 -26.72
CA ILE A 43 -37.92 -0.45 -28.15
C ILE A 43 -37.40 0.79 -28.90
N ASP A 44 -36.46 0.61 -29.83
CA ASP A 44 -35.75 1.72 -30.52
C ASP A 44 -35.12 2.78 -29.58
N ASN A 45 -34.79 2.38 -28.34
CA ASN A 45 -34.33 3.23 -27.24
C ASN A 45 -35.36 4.25 -26.71
N LYS A 46 -36.66 4.00 -26.94
CA LYS A 46 -37.76 4.61 -26.18
C LYS A 46 -38.24 3.61 -25.14
N ASP A 47 -38.58 4.08 -23.95
CA ASP A 47 -39.22 3.25 -22.92
C ASP A 47 -40.65 2.89 -23.38
N VAL A 48 -41.09 1.66 -23.11
CA VAL A 48 -42.40 1.14 -23.53
C VAL A 48 -43.01 0.27 -22.43
N ASP A 49 -44.21 0.63 -21.98
CA ASP A 49 -44.85 0.06 -20.79
C ASP A 49 -45.40 -1.38 -20.98
N VAL A 50 -45.23 -1.98 -22.16
CA VAL A 50 -45.68 -3.34 -22.52
C VAL A 50 -45.15 -4.45 -21.61
N MET A 51 -44.07 -4.17 -20.86
CA MET A 51 -43.47 -5.10 -19.89
C MET A 51 -43.66 -4.70 -18.43
N TYR A 52 -44.32 -3.58 -18.13
CA TYR A 52 -44.43 -3.05 -16.77
C TYR A 52 -45.07 -4.05 -15.81
N ASP A 53 -46.27 -4.55 -16.15
CA ASP A 53 -47.03 -5.50 -15.32
C ASP A 53 -46.28 -6.82 -15.08
N LEU A 54 -45.38 -7.23 -15.99
CA LEU A 54 -44.54 -8.42 -15.82
C LEU A 54 -43.31 -8.12 -14.95
N MET A 55 -42.78 -6.90 -15.02
CA MET A 55 -41.62 -6.47 -14.25
C MET A 55 -41.98 -6.17 -12.78
N ASP A 56 -43.21 -5.72 -12.52
CA ASP A 56 -43.77 -5.47 -11.19
C ASP A 56 -44.32 -6.77 -10.53
N THR A 57 -43.62 -7.89 -10.70
CA THR A 57 -43.97 -9.20 -10.12
C THR A 57 -42.86 -9.72 -9.20
N VAL A 58 -43.25 -10.47 -8.17
CA VAL A 58 -42.31 -11.14 -7.25
C VAL A 58 -41.44 -12.13 -8.02
N GLU A 59 -42.05 -12.87 -8.95
CA GLU A 59 -41.38 -13.82 -9.84
C GLU A 59 -40.29 -13.17 -10.69
N PHE A 60 -40.45 -11.92 -11.12
CA PHE A 60 -39.42 -11.19 -11.86
C PHE A 60 -38.28 -10.69 -10.97
N GLU A 61 -38.59 -10.25 -9.74
CA GLU A 61 -37.57 -9.88 -8.76
C GLU A 61 -36.74 -11.10 -8.30
N GLU A 62 -37.39 -12.25 -8.07
CA GLU A 62 -36.75 -13.53 -7.78
C GLU A 62 -35.87 -14.02 -8.94
N LEU A 63 -36.34 -13.86 -10.19
CA LEU A 63 -35.56 -14.18 -11.39
C LEU A 63 -34.27 -13.37 -11.48
N ILE A 64 -34.31 -12.06 -11.18
CA ILE A 64 -33.09 -11.22 -11.10
C ILE A 64 -32.14 -11.76 -10.03
N GLY A 65 -32.69 -12.19 -8.89
CA GLY A 65 -31.96 -12.86 -7.82
C GLY A 65 -31.24 -14.14 -8.28
N GLU A 66 -31.94 -15.04 -8.98
CA GLU A 66 -31.38 -16.32 -9.45
C GLU A 66 -30.35 -16.16 -10.59
N ILE A 67 -30.57 -15.21 -11.51
CA ILE A 67 -29.56 -14.79 -12.49
C ILE A 67 -28.31 -14.30 -11.76
N MET A 68 -28.45 -13.49 -10.71
CA MET A 68 -27.30 -13.04 -9.92
C MET A 68 -26.63 -14.18 -9.13
N MET A 69 -27.40 -15.10 -8.54
CA MET A 69 -26.87 -16.29 -7.88
C MET A 69 -26.05 -17.18 -8.82
N ALA A 70 -26.40 -17.24 -10.12
CA ALA A 70 -25.56 -17.92 -11.12
C ALA A 70 -24.12 -17.37 -11.19
N LYS A 71 -23.88 -16.10 -10.84
CA LYS A 71 -22.53 -15.51 -10.78
C LYS A 71 -21.73 -15.96 -9.55
N PHE A 72 -22.41 -16.26 -8.45
CA PHE A 72 -21.81 -16.71 -7.20
C PHE A 72 -21.58 -18.23 -7.20
N TRP A 73 -22.58 -19.00 -7.65
CA TRP A 73 -22.57 -20.46 -7.75
C TRP A 73 -21.96 -21.00 -9.07
N GLY A 74 -21.72 -20.13 -10.05
CA GLY A 74 -21.21 -20.45 -11.39
C GLY A 74 -22.30 -20.84 -12.40
N ILE A 75 -23.45 -21.29 -11.90
CA ILE A 75 -24.61 -21.65 -12.70
C ILE A 75 -25.93 -21.45 -11.93
N SER A 76 -26.99 -21.15 -12.66
CA SER A 76 -28.36 -21.54 -12.29
C SER A 76 -29.06 -22.12 -13.53
N VAL A 77 -30.08 -22.96 -13.34
CA VAL A 77 -30.90 -23.50 -14.43
C VAL A 77 -32.34 -23.40 -13.97
N ASP A 78 -33.15 -22.67 -14.71
CA ASP A 78 -34.50 -22.32 -14.34
C ASP A 78 -35.47 -22.81 -15.42
N GLU A 79 -36.54 -23.47 -15.00
CA GLU A 79 -37.64 -23.96 -15.85
C GLU A 79 -38.80 -22.97 -15.80
N PHE A 80 -39.31 -22.56 -16.96
CA PHE A 80 -40.31 -21.49 -17.12
C PHE A 80 -41.64 -22.02 -17.63
N ASP A 81 -42.70 -21.71 -16.89
CA ASP A 81 -44.08 -21.93 -17.28
C ASP A 81 -44.80 -20.60 -17.45
N PHE A 82 -45.86 -20.62 -18.26
CA PHE A 82 -46.67 -19.46 -18.61
C PHE A 82 -48.14 -19.91 -18.57
N ASP A 83 -48.99 -19.16 -17.87
CA ASP A 83 -50.43 -19.43 -17.83
C ASP A 83 -51.18 -18.71 -18.97
N GLU A 84 -52.50 -18.91 -19.02
CA GLU A 84 -53.38 -18.39 -20.08
C GLU A 84 -53.47 -16.86 -20.10
N GLU A 85 -53.09 -16.19 -19.01
CA GLU A 85 -53.09 -14.73 -18.88
C GLU A 85 -51.73 -14.10 -19.26
N HIS A 86 -50.77 -14.90 -19.73
CA HIS A 86 -49.37 -14.50 -19.94
C HIS A 86 -48.68 -14.03 -18.65
N THR A 87 -49.04 -14.59 -17.49
CA THR A 87 -48.19 -14.52 -16.30
C THR A 87 -47.13 -15.60 -16.42
N PHE A 88 -45.85 -15.23 -16.28
CA PHE A 88 -44.76 -16.20 -16.24
C PHE A 88 -44.49 -16.63 -14.80
N ARG A 89 -44.09 -17.89 -14.63
CA ARG A 89 -43.54 -18.42 -13.38
C ARG A 89 -42.28 -19.18 -13.71
N PHE A 90 -41.38 -19.32 -12.73
CA PHE A 90 -40.20 -20.14 -12.91
C PHE A 90 -39.92 -21.00 -11.68
N THR A 91 -39.26 -22.13 -11.90
CA THR A 91 -38.73 -23.00 -10.84
C THR A 91 -37.23 -23.14 -11.03
N SER A 92 -36.44 -22.72 -10.04
CA SER A 92 -34.99 -22.93 -10.08
C SER A 92 -34.63 -24.37 -9.73
N ILE A 93 -33.92 -25.04 -10.63
CA ILE A 93 -33.51 -26.43 -10.46
C ILE A 93 -32.37 -26.51 -9.44
N ASN A 94 -32.52 -27.38 -8.44
CA ASN A 94 -31.50 -27.57 -7.41
C ASN A 94 -30.13 -27.89 -8.05
N ARG A 95 -29.15 -27.02 -7.80
CA ARG A 95 -27.83 -27.02 -8.44
C ARG A 95 -27.06 -28.34 -8.33
N LYS A 96 -27.32 -29.15 -7.29
CA LYS A 96 -26.74 -30.50 -7.10
C LYS A 96 -27.19 -31.51 -8.18
N HIS A 97 -28.32 -31.25 -8.83
CA HIS A 97 -28.93 -32.09 -9.86
C HIS A 97 -28.54 -31.67 -11.29
N ILE A 98 -27.82 -30.56 -11.47
CA ILE A 98 -27.43 -30.08 -12.80
C ILE A 98 -26.11 -30.77 -13.24
N ARG A 99 -26.01 -31.12 -14.52
CA ARG A 99 -24.80 -31.61 -15.20
C ARG A 99 -24.44 -30.65 -16.35
N PRO A 100 -23.75 -29.52 -16.08
CA PRO A 100 -23.68 -28.39 -17.01
C PRO A 100 -23.11 -28.72 -18.40
N LYS A 101 -22.06 -29.56 -18.46
CA LYS A 101 -21.43 -29.97 -19.72
C LYS A 101 -22.26 -30.96 -20.54
N LEU A 102 -23.12 -31.75 -19.88
CA LEU A 102 -24.00 -32.71 -20.54
C LEU A 102 -25.34 -32.07 -20.92
N LYS A 103 -25.66 -30.89 -20.34
CA LYS A 103 -26.98 -30.24 -20.42
C LYS A 103 -28.09 -31.14 -19.91
N GLU A 104 -27.83 -31.84 -18.80
CA GLU A 104 -28.76 -32.79 -18.19
C GLU A 104 -29.11 -32.42 -16.74
N ILE A 105 -30.34 -32.72 -16.34
CA ILE A 105 -30.84 -32.66 -14.96
C ILE A 105 -31.07 -34.09 -14.46
N VAL A 106 -30.37 -34.49 -13.40
CA VAL A 106 -30.47 -35.83 -12.82
C VAL A 106 -31.56 -35.92 -11.75
N ARG A 107 -32.23 -37.08 -11.63
CA ARG A 107 -33.26 -37.28 -10.59
C ARG A 107 -32.62 -37.50 -9.22
N GLN A 108 -31.55 -38.30 -9.15
CA GLN A 108 -30.75 -38.51 -7.95
C GLN A 108 -29.34 -37.94 -8.15
N GLN A 109 -28.75 -37.40 -7.08
CA GLN A 109 -27.43 -36.74 -7.15
C GLN A 109 -26.28 -37.69 -7.55
N THR A 110 -26.50 -39.00 -7.37
CA THR A 110 -25.61 -40.10 -7.74
C THR A 110 -25.70 -40.50 -9.22
N ASP A 111 -26.76 -40.10 -9.95
CA ASP A 111 -26.94 -40.54 -11.33
C ASP A 111 -25.87 -39.96 -12.25
N ASP A 112 -25.42 -40.80 -13.20
CA ASP A 112 -24.45 -40.44 -14.24
C ASP A 112 -25.09 -39.73 -15.44
N ARG A 113 -26.40 -39.93 -15.68
CA ARG A 113 -27.17 -39.36 -16.79
C ARG A 113 -28.53 -38.88 -16.33
N GLY A 114 -29.03 -37.82 -16.96
CA GLY A 114 -30.30 -37.17 -16.61
C GLY A 114 -31.17 -36.84 -17.82
N ILE A 115 -32.22 -36.04 -17.58
CA ILE A 115 -33.10 -35.50 -18.61
C ILE A 115 -32.36 -34.34 -19.29
N SER A 116 -32.20 -34.40 -20.61
CA SER A 116 -31.56 -33.32 -21.37
C SER A 116 -32.46 -32.10 -21.44
N TYR A 117 -31.93 -30.92 -21.09
CA TYR A 117 -32.53 -29.61 -21.35
C TYR A 117 -31.89 -28.88 -22.55
N ALA A 118 -31.02 -29.58 -23.32
CA ALA A 118 -30.38 -29.00 -24.50
C ALA A 118 -31.40 -28.71 -25.61
N GLY A 119 -31.65 -27.43 -25.86
CA GLY A 119 -32.58 -26.99 -26.91
C GLY A 119 -34.05 -26.98 -26.48
N ASP A 120 -34.34 -27.25 -25.20
CA ASP A 120 -35.66 -27.02 -24.61
C ASP A 120 -35.99 -25.51 -24.66
N ASP A 121 -37.24 -25.16 -24.97
CA ASP A 121 -37.69 -23.77 -25.08
C ASP A 121 -38.24 -23.21 -23.76
N ARG A 122 -38.38 -24.05 -22.73
CA ARG A 122 -38.82 -23.74 -21.36
C ARG A 122 -37.68 -23.55 -20.38
N VAL A 123 -36.50 -24.09 -20.66
CA VAL A 123 -35.40 -24.13 -19.69
C VAL A 123 -34.28 -23.16 -20.08
N ILE A 124 -33.90 -22.26 -19.18
CA ILE A 124 -32.76 -21.36 -19.38
C ILE A 124 -31.63 -21.72 -18.41
N GLN A 125 -30.42 -21.88 -18.95
CA GLN A 125 -29.21 -21.92 -18.15
C GLN A 125 -28.57 -20.54 -18.06
N TRP A 126 -28.47 -20.04 -16.83
CA TRP A 126 -27.70 -18.85 -16.46
C TRP A 126 -26.25 -19.25 -16.14
N GLY A 127 -25.28 -18.59 -16.77
CA GLY A 127 -23.86 -18.91 -16.60
C GLY A 127 -23.30 -19.97 -17.57
N LYS A 128 -22.03 -20.35 -17.40
CA LYS A 128 -21.28 -21.19 -18.35
C LYS A 128 -20.98 -22.57 -17.80
N ASP A 129 -20.84 -23.54 -18.69
CA ASP A 129 -20.70 -24.97 -18.37
C ASP A 129 -19.43 -25.32 -17.57
N ASP A 130 -18.40 -24.47 -17.69
CA ASP A 130 -17.12 -24.55 -16.99
C ASP A 130 -16.95 -23.50 -15.88
N ASP A 131 -17.94 -22.62 -15.66
CA ASP A 131 -17.86 -21.64 -14.56
C ASP A 131 -18.14 -22.34 -13.23
N LEU A 132 -17.31 -22.07 -12.23
CA LEU A 132 -17.43 -22.58 -10.86
C LEU A 132 -17.93 -21.52 -9.89
N GLY A 133 -18.06 -20.26 -10.33
CA GLY A 133 -18.59 -19.17 -9.52
C GLY A 133 -17.56 -18.52 -8.59
N LEU A 134 -17.96 -17.39 -8.00
CA LEU A 134 -17.15 -16.66 -7.03
C LEU A 134 -17.00 -17.39 -5.69
N LEU A 135 -17.96 -18.25 -5.32
CA LEU A 135 -17.94 -19.00 -4.06
C LEU A 135 -16.70 -19.90 -3.93
N LEU A 136 -16.18 -20.47 -5.03
CA LEU A 136 -14.92 -21.25 -5.02
C LEU A 136 -13.75 -20.46 -4.44
N LYS A 137 -13.66 -19.16 -4.81
CA LYS A 137 -12.51 -18.31 -4.49
C LYS A 137 -12.48 -17.94 -3.01
N VAL A 138 -13.65 -17.76 -2.40
CA VAL A 138 -13.80 -17.45 -0.97
C VAL A 138 -13.89 -18.70 -0.09
N SER A 139 -14.15 -19.88 -0.66
CA SER A 139 -14.28 -21.14 0.10
C SER A 139 -13.12 -21.38 1.09
N PRO A 140 -11.83 -21.26 0.71
CA PRO A 140 -10.73 -21.48 1.64
C PRO A 140 -10.71 -20.45 2.78
N LEU A 141 -11.03 -19.18 2.47
CA LEU A 141 -11.03 -18.09 3.44
C LEU A 141 -12.11 -18.28 4.51
N VAL A 142 -13.30 -18.76 4.12
CA VAL A 142 -14.38 -19.06 5.08
C VAL A 142 -14.03 -20.26 5.94
N ILE A 143 -13.45 -21.32 5.37
CA ILE A 143 -12.95 -22.49 6.12
C ILE A 143 -11.92 -22.04 7.16
N TYR A 144 -10.92 -21.25 6.77
CA TYR A 144 -9.88 -20.75 7.68
C TYR A 144 -10.45 -19.81 8.75
N LYS A 145 -11.39 -18.94 8.40
CA LYS A 145 -12.06 -18.02 9.32
C LYS A 145 -12.88 -18.78 10.39
N ARG A 146 -13.63 -19.81 9.99
CA ARG A 146 -14.44 -20.64 10.89
C ARG A 146 -13.56 -21.55 11.75
N GLY A 147 -12.57 -22.22 11.16
CA GLY A 147 -11.60 -23.05 11.88
C GLY A 147 -10.82 -22.27 12.93
N GLY A 148 -10.21 -21.15 12.52
CA GLY A 148 -9.45 -20.28 13.42
C GLY A 148 -10.29 -19.65 14.54
N PHE A 149 -11.61 -19.56 14.40
CA PHE A 149 -12.51 -19.17 15.49
C PHE A 149 -12.71 -20.30 16.51
N GLY A 150 -12.76 -21.56 16.05
CA GLY A 150 -12.74 -22.74 16.92
C GLY A 150 -11.42 -22.88 17.68
N ASP A 151 -10.29 -22.76 16.99
CA ASP A 151 -8.95 -22.78 17.62
C ASP A 151 -8.81 -21.66 18.66
N TRP A 152 -9.36 -20.47 18.37
CA TRP A 152 -9.35 -19.35 19.31
C TRP A 152 -10.26 -19.59 20.51
N ALA A 153 -11.43 -20.21 20.33
CA ALA A 153 -12.30 -20.60 21.44
C ALA A 153 -11.60 -21.61 22.35
N GLN A 154 -10.93 -22.61 21.79
CA GLN A 154 -10.11 -23.57 22.55
C GLN A 154 -8.94 -22.88 23.29
N PHE A 155 -8.27 -21.92 22.64
CA PHE A 155 -7.25 -21.12 23.31
C PHE A 155 -7.81 -20.31 24.49
N VAL A 156 -8.98 -19.69 24.35
CA VAL A 156 -9.66 -18.95 25.42
C VAL A 156 -10.13 -19.88 26.55
N GLU A 157 -10.56 -21.11 26.24
CA GLU A 157 -10.89 -22.13 27.24
C GLU A 157 -9.66 -22.54 28.06
N LEU A 158 -8.55 -22.85 27.39
CA LEU A 158 -7.32 -23.36 28.03
C LEU A 158 -6.48 -22.30 28.75
N PHE A 159 -6.46 -21.06 28.24
CA PHE A 159 -5.56 -20.00 28.71
C PHE A 159 -6.28 -18.71 29.15
N GLY A 160 -7.58 -18.57 28.90
CA GLY A 160 -8.36 -17.38 29.29
C GLY A 160 -8.78 -17.36 30.75
N MET A 161 -8.75 -18.50 31.45
CA MET A 161 -9.00 -18.60 32.89
C MET A 161 -7.73 -19.06 33.63
N PRO A 162 -7.40 -18.48 34.80
CA PRO A 162 -6.20 -18.88 35.55
C PRO A 162 -6.38 -20.28 36.17
N LEU A 163 -5.39 -21.15 35.96
CA LEU A 163 -5.34 -22.48 36.58
C LEU A 163 -5.07 -22.35 38.09
N ARG A 164 -5.95 -22.95 38.91
CA ARG A 164 -5.84 -22.93 40.38
C ARG A 164 -5.10 -24.19 40.86
N ILE A 165 -3.87 -24.04 41.37
CA ILE A 165 -3.08 -25.18 41.88
C ILE A 165 -3.12 -25.22 43.41
N GLY A 166 -3.68 -26.30 43.95
CA GLY A 166 -3.67 -26.61 45.39
C GLY A 166 -2.65 -27.69 45.73
N LYS A 167 -1.84 -27.48 46.77
CA LYS A 167 -0.84 -28.44 47.25
C LYS A 167 -1.23 -29.03 48.61
N TYR A 168 -1.35 -30.36 48.70
CA TYR A 168 -1.62 -31.09 49.95
C TYR A 168 -0.42 -31.98 50.33
N SER A 169 -0.37 -32.53 51.55
CA SER A 169 0.68 -33.52 51.90
C SER A 169 0.22 -34.92 51.50
N ALA A 170 1.08 -35.73 50.89
CA ALA A 170 0.74 -37.08 50.43
C ALA A 170 0.15 -38.01 51.52
N MET A 171 0.40 -37.72 52.81
CA MET A 171 -0.07 -38.51 53.94
C MET A 171 -1.42 -38.04 54.52
N ASP A 172 -2.00 -36.95 54.01
CA ASP A 172 -3.25 -36.36 54.51
C ASP A 172 -4.35 -36.29 53.43
N GLU A 173 -5.08 -37.41 53.34
CA GLU A 173 -6.21 -37.59 52.43
C GLU A 173 -7.47 -36.79 52.86
N ALA A 174 -7.53 -36.27 54.09
CA ALA A 174 -8.64 -35.42 54.54
C ALA A 174 -8.50 -34.01 53.96
N SER A 175 -7.32 -33.41 54.13
CA SER A 175 -6.98 -32.11 53.51
C SER A 175 -7.17 -32.12 51.99
N ARG A 176 -6.84 -33.22 51.31
CA ARG A 176 -7.07 -33.38 49.86
C ARG A 176 -8.54 -33.18 49.47
N ARG A 177 -9.47 -33.83 50.18
CA ARG A 177 -10.91 -33.77 49.86
C ARG A 177 -11.51 -32.41 50.18
N GLU A 178 -11.08 -31.80 51.27
CA GLU A 178 -11.55 -30.46 51.64
C GLU A 178 -11.07 -29.40 50.64
N LEU A 179 -9.84 -29.52 50.14
CA LEU A 179 -9.30 -28.66 49.09
C LEU A 179 -10.02 -28.81 47.74
N ILE A 180 -10.40 -30.04 47.36
CA ILE A 180 -11.24 -30.31 46.18
C ILE A 180 -12.61 -29.62 46.33
N ARG A 181 -13.30 -29.87 47.45
CA ARG A 181 -14.62 -29.26 47.72
C ARG A 181 -14.55 -27.73 47.74
N ALA A 182 -13.46 -27.15 48.25
CA ALA A 182 -13.24 -25.71 48.23
C ALA A 182 -13.10 -25.15 46.81
N PHE A 183 -12.35 -25.82 45.91
CA PHE A 183 -12.22 -25.39 44.52
C PHE A 183 -13.52 -25.54 43.71
N GLU A 184 -14.26 -26.63 43.91
CA GLU A 184 -15.58 -26.87 43.31
C GLU A 184 -16.59 -25.80 43.73
N THR A 185 -16.63 -25.46 45.02
CA THR A 185 -17.51 -24.41 45.57
C THR A 185 -17.10 -23.01 45.09
N ALA A 186 -15.81 -22.78 44.85
CA ALA A 186 -15.27 -21.49 44.42
C ALA A 186 -15.44 -21.19 42.91
N GLY A 187 -16.09 -22.07 42.13
CA GLY A 187 -16.50 -21.80 40.74
C GLY A 187 -15.75 -22.58 39.67
N SER A 188 -16.06 -22.29 38.41
CA SER A 188 -15.80 -23.12 37.22
C SER A 188 -14.38 -23.08 36.62
N ALA A 189 -13.47 -22.25 37.15
CA ALA A 189 -12.10 -22.19 36.64
C ALA A 189 -11.38 -23.56 36.80
N PRO A 190 -10.49 -23.96 35.89
CA PRO A 190 -9.77 -25.22 36.03
C PRO A 190 -8.94 -25.24 37.32
N TYR A 191 -8.85 -26.40 37.96
CA TYR A 191 -8.06 -26.59 39.18
C TYR A 191 -7.28 -27.90 39.14
N LEU A 192 -6.16 -27.94 39.87
CA LEU A 192 -5.30 -29.11 40.01
C LEU A 192 -4.91 -29.29 41.48
N VAL A 193 -5.07 -30.50 42.02
CA VAL A 193 -4.71 -30.83 43.42
C VAL A 193 -3.59 -31.86 43.42
N ILE A 194 -2.39 -31.46 43.83
CA ILE A 194 -1.17 -32.28 43.79
C ILE A 194 -0.51 -32.43 45.16
N PRO A 195 0.20 -33.54 45.43
CA PRO A 195 1.07 -33.64 46.60
C PRO A 195 2.17 -32.57 46.56
N LYS A 196 2.63 -32.09 47.72
CA LYS A 196 3.76 -31.15 47.85
C LYS A 196 5.06 -31.71 47.27
N GLU A 197 5.17 -33.03 47.25
CA GLU A 197 6.28 -33.83 46.75
C GLU A 197 6.27 -33.95 45.21
N THR A 198 5.22 -33.47 44.54
CA THR A 198 5.08 -33.44 43.08
C THR A 198 5.12 -31.99 42.58
N GLU A 199 5.93 -31.74 41.55
CA GLU A 199 5.87 -30.48 40.80
C GLU A 199 5.00 -30.65 39.56
N ALA A 200 4.08 -29.71 39.35
CA ALA A 200 3.38 -29.52 38.09
C ALA A 200 3.65 -28.08 37.65
N THR A 201 4.44 -27.92 36.58
CA THR A 201 4.70 -26.64 35.94
C THR A 201 3.67 -26.41 34.84
N GLN A 202 3.05 -25.22 34.83
CA GLN A 202 2.34 -24.75 33.64
C GLN A 202 3.31 -23.86 32.87
N GLU A 203 3.86 -24.38 31.78
CA GLU A 203 4.62 -23.58 30.82
C GLU A 203 3.64 -22.68 30.05
N ALA A 204 3.37 -21.50 30.60
CA ALA A 204 2.79 -20.42 29.83
C ALA A 204 3.80 -20.05 28.72
N ASN A 205 3.34 -19.97 27.46
CA ASN A 205 4.16 -19.54 26.34
C ASN A 205 4.66 -18.11 26.57
N ALA A 206 5.87 -18.00 27.15
CA ALA A 206 6.43 -16.77 27.71
C ALA A 206 7.01 -15.83 26.64
N SER A 207 6.25 -15.59 25.57
CA SER A 207 6.41 -14.43 24.67
C SER A 207 5.31 -14.40 23.61
N SER A 208 4.69 -13.22 23.43
CA SER A 208 3.86 -12.83 22.25
C SER A 208 2.60 -13.64 21.88
N GLY A 209 2.30 -14.77 22.51
CA GLY A 209 1.12 -15.60 22.24
C GLY A 209 -0.23 -15.02 22.71
N ASN A 210 -0.44 -13.71 22.58
CA ASN A 210 -1.74 -13.10 22.86
C ASN A 210 -2.78 -13.59 21.84
N GLY A 211 -4.04 -13.76 22.26
CA GLY A 211 -5.18 -14.10 21.39
C GLY A 211 -5.44 -13.13 20.22
N LEU A 212 -4.70 -12.01 20.17
CA LEU A 212 -4.56 -11.10 19.04
C LEU A 212 -4.22 -11.82 17.72
N LEU A 213 -3.34 -12.84 17.71
CA LEU A 213 -2.96 -13.52 16.46
C LEU A 213 -4.17 -14.16 15.77
N TYR A 214 -5.04 -14.84 16.54
CA TYR A 214 -6.27 -15.42 16.03
C TYR A 214 -7.27 -14.35 15.56
N LYS A 215 -7.37 -13.23 16.29
CA LYS A 215 -8.20 -12.09 15.90
C LYS A 215 -7.73 -11.47 14.58
N GLU A 216 -6.44 -11.24 14.43
CA GLU A 216 -5.81 -10.68 13.22
C GLU A 216 -5.96 -11.61 12.03
N PHE A 217 -5.77 -12.92 12.22
CA PHE A 217 -5.99 -13.93 11.17
C PHE A 217 -7.46 -13.97 10.71
N ARG A 218 -8.40 -13.98 11.65
CA ARG A 218 -9.85 -13.89 11.36
C ARG A 218 -10.20 -12.59 10.62
N GLN A 219 -9.60 -11.46 11.03
CA GLN A 219 -9.82 -10.17 10.39
C GLN A 219 -9.29 -10.17 8.96
N ALA A 220 -8.06 -10.65 8.72
CA ALA A 220 -7.49 -10.78 7.37
C ALA A 220 -8.37 -11.66 6.45
N CYS A 221 -8.85 -12.80 6.95
CA CYS A 221 -9.79 -13.64 6.17
C CYS A 221 -11.09 -12.90 5.84
N THR A 222 -11.61 -12.10 6.78
CA THR A 222 -12.84 -11.31 6.59
C THR A 222 -12.64 -10.20 5.54
N GLU A 223 -11.49 -9.51 5.59
CA GLU A 223 -11.12 -8.48 4.62
C GLU A 223 -10.96 -9.04 3.20
N GLU A 224 -10.27 -10.18 3.04
CA GLU A 224 -10.09 -10.82 1.71
C GLU A 224 -11.41 -11.35 1.11
N ILE A 225 -12.35 -11.82 1.94
CA ILE A 225 -13.72 -12.16 1.51
C ILE A 225 -14.42 -10.91 0.95
N LEU A 226 -14.39 -9.80 1.69
CA LEU A 226 -15.04 -8.54 1.28
C LEU A 226 -14.38 -7.93 0.03
N ILE A 227 -13.06 -8.00 -0.12
CA ILE A 227 -12.36 -7.60 -1.35
C ILE A 227 -12.81 -8.47 -2.53
N THR A 228 -12.87 -9.79 -2.34
CA THR A 228 -13.28 -10.72 -3.40
C THR A 228 -14.72 -10.46 -3.85
N ILE A 229 -15.65 -10.30 -2.91
CA ILE A 229 -17.09 -10.12 -3.20
C ILE A 229 -17.45 -8.67 -3.54
N LEU A 230 -17.16 -7.69 -2.68
CA LEU A 230 -17.52 -6.27 -2.85
C LEU A 230 -16.42 -5.41 -3.51
N GLY A 231 -15.15 -5.79 -3.38
CA GLY A 231 -14.01 -5.01 -3.93
C GLY A 231 -13.42 -3.99 -2.96
N GLN A 232 -13.89 -4.00 -1.71
CA GLN A 232 -13.52 -3.05 -0.66
C GLN A 232 -13.84 -3.69 0.71
N THR A 233 -13.22 -3.19 1.79
CA THR A 233 -13.36 -3.72 3.17
C THR A 233 -14.08 -2.77 4.13
N MET A 234 -14.01 -1.47 3.87
CA MET A 234 -14.21 -0.42 4.87
C MET A 234 -15.67 -0.20 5.26
N THR A 235 -16.61 -0.21 4.30
CA THR A 235 -18.01 0.21 4.55
C THR A 235 -18.81 -0.78 5.40
N THR A 236 -18.19 -1.90 5.78
CA THR A 236 -18.75 -2.95 6.63
C THR A 236 -18.01 -3.15 7.95
N VAL A 237 -16.84 -2.52 8.15
CA VAL A 237 -15.93 -2.88 9.25
C VAL A 237 -15.40 -1.67 10.04
N ASP A 238 -15.27 -0.47 9.46
CA ASP A 238 -14.73 0.67 10.23
C ASP A 238 -15.21 2.06 9.79
N GLY A 239 -15.45 2.94 10.77
CA GLY A 239 -16.04 4.26 10.59
C GLY A 239 -15.00 5.38 10.55
N SER A 240 -14.41 5.67 9.39
CA SER A 240 -13.51 6.82 9.25
C SER A 240 -13.64 7.58 7.91
N SER A 241 -13.62 8.92 8.03
CA SER A 241 -13.54 9.93 6.95
C SER A 241 -14.58 9.84 5.81
N LEU A 242 -15.44 10.87 5.69
CA LEU A 242 -16.38 11.03 4.57
C LEU A 242 -15.72 10.85 3.18
N ALA A 243 -14.51 11.39 3.01
CA ALA A 243 -13.76 11.28 1.75
C ALA A 243 -13.27 9.85 1.45
N GLN A 244 -13.05 9.03 2.47
CA GLN A 244 -12.70 7.62 2.32
C GLN A 244 -13.96 6.80 1.99
N GLY A 245 -15.06 7.01 2.71
CA GLY A 245 -16.37 6.41 2.41
C GLY A 245 -16.80 6.63 0.95
N GLN A 246 -16.70 7.86 0.44
CA GLN A 246 -16.99 8.18 -0.97
C GLN A 246 -16.15 7.38 -1.98
N VAL A 247 -14.86 7.13 -1.69
CA VAL A 247 -14.00 6.33 -2.58
C VAL A 247 -14.38 4.84 -2.54
N HIS A 248 -14.78 4.30 -1.39
CA HIS A 248 -15.24 2.92 -1.30
C HIS A 248 -16.59 2.70 -1.99
N MET A 249 -17.54 3.63 -1.83
CA MET A 249 -18.79 3.66 -2.59
C MET A 249 -18.53 3.68 -4.10
N ALA A 250 -17.60 4.52 -4.58
CA ALA A 250 -17.24 4.59 -6.00
C ALA A 250 -16.52 3.34 -6.56
N VAL A 251 -16.00 2.44 -5.71
CA VAL A 251 -15.49 1.12 -6.11
C VAL A 251 -16.60 0.08 -6.10
N GLN A 252 -17.44 0.08 -5.06
CA GLN A 252 -18.60 -0.81 -4.93
C GLN A 252 -19.60 -0.60 -6.09
N GLU A 253 -19.92 0.65 -6.43
CA GLU A 253 -20.78 1.01 -7.57
C GLU A 253 -20.26 0.49 -8.93
N LYS A 254 -18.93 0.32 -9.09
CA LYS A 254 -18.39 -0.30 -10.31
C LYS A 254 -18.70 -1.79 -10.39
N LYS A 255 -18.80 -2.50 -9.26
CA LYS A 255 -19.27 -3.90 -9.24
C LYS A 255 -20.77 -3.94 -9.51
N HIS A 256 -21.57 -3.13 -8.81
CA HIS A 256 -23.02 -3.04 -9.03
C HIS A 256 -23.37 -2.75 -10.49
N ARG A 257 -22.71 -1.78 -11.14
CA ARG A 257 -22.89 -1.53 -12.58
C ARG A 257 -22.46 -2.70 -13.48
N ALA A 258 -21.43 -3.45 -13.10
CA ALA A 258 -21.01 -4.66 -13.83
C ALA A 258 -21.96 -5.85 -13.60
N ASP A 259 -22.73 -5.82 -12.52
CA ASP A 259 -23.76 -6.80 -12.16
C ASP A 259 -25.08 -6.48 -12.86
N ARG A 260 -25.55 -5.22 -12.82
CA ARG A 260 -26.66 -4.69 -13.64
C ARG A 260 -26.47 -5.03 -15.13
N ARG A 261 -25.28 -4.77 -15.69
CA ARG A 261 -24.91 -5.14 -17.08
C ARG A 261 -24.83 -6.65 -17.34
N PHE A 262 -24.65 -7.47 -16.31
CA PHE A 262 -24.66 -8.93 -16.44
C PHE A 262 -26.10 -9.44 -16.52
N VAL A 263 -26.98 -8.99 -15.62
CA VAL A 263 -28.42 -9.32 -15.65
C VAL A 263 -29.07 -8.84 -16.95
N GLU A 264 -28.84 -7.58 -17.36
CA GLU A 264 -29.32 -7.02 -18.64
C GLU A 264 -28.97 -7.91 -19.84
N ARG A 265 -27.73 -8.41 -19.89
CA ARG A 265 -27.28 -9.29 -20.97
C ARG A 265 -27.90 -10.67 -20.90
N MET A 266 -28.15 -11.20 -19.71
CA MET A 266 -28.80 -12.51 -19.54
C MET A 266 -30.27 -12.44 -19.97
N LEU A 267 -31.03 -11.47 -19.45
CA LEU A 267 -32.43 -11.23 -19.84
C LEU A 267 -32.55 -11.03 -21.37
N ASN A 268 -31.75 -10.14 -21.95
CA ASN A 268 -31.81 -9.85 -23.39
C ASN A 268 -31.32 -11.01 -24.28
N ARG A 269 -30.43 -11.87 -23.79
CA ARG A 269 -29.89 -12.99 -24.59
C ARG A 269 -30.79 -14.22 -24.57
N TYR A 270 -31.50 -14.47 -23.48
CA TYR A 270 -32.22 -15.73 -23.26
C TYR A 270 -33.72 -15.51 -22.96
N PHE A 271 -34.07 -14.59 -22.07
CA PHE A 271 -35.47 -14.36 -21.65
C PHE A 271 -36.29 -13.64 -22.73
N VAL A 272 -35.79 -12.54 -23.31
CA VAL A 272 -36.52 -11.81 -24.37
C VAL A 272 -36.84 -12.70 -25.58
N PRO A 273 -35.92 -13.54 -26.12
CA PRO A 273 -36.26 -14.50 -27.16
C PRO A 273 -37.27 -15.57 -26.75
N MET A 274 -37.35 -15.95 -25.47
CA MET A 274 -38.37 -16.88 -24.97
C MET A 274 -39.74 -16.21 -24.96
N LEU A 275 -39.85 -15.00 -24.40
CA LEU A 275 -41.09 -14.21 -24.39
C LEU A 275 -41.64 -13.97 -25.80
N ILE A 276 -40.80 -13.59 -26.77
CA ILE A 276 -41.23 -13.41 -28.17
C ILE A 276 -41.87 -14.68 -28.75
N ARG A 277 -41.34 -15.88 -28.43
CA ARG A 277 -41.95 -17.16 -28.88
C ARG A 277 -43.28 -17.48 -28.20
N ARG A 278 -43.51 -16.94 -26.99
CA ARG A 278 -44.76 -17.08 -26.24
C ARG A 278 -45.79 -15.98 -26.56
N GLY A 279 -45.54 -15.16 -27.58
CA GLY A 279 -46.51 -14.22 -28.14
C GLY A 279 -46.42 -12.79 -27.61
N TYR A 280 -45.49 -12.48 -26.70
CA TYR A 280 -45.34 -11.12 -26.17
C TYR A 280 -44.94 -10.14 -27.29
N PRO A 281 -45.60 -8.98 -27.44
CA PRO A 281 -45.41 -8.06 -28.56
C PRO A 281 -44.18 -7.15 -28.39
N ILE A 282 -43.03 -7.76 -28.08
CA ILE A 282 -41.78 -7.07 -27.67
C ILE A 282 -40.63 -7.20 -28.68
N THR A 283 -40.94 -7.57 -29.92
CA THR A 283 -39.95 -7.77 -30.98
C THR A 283 -39.10 -6.51 -31.22
N GLY A 284 -37.78 -6.65 -31.19
CA GLY A 284 -36.82 -5.53 -31.30
C GLY A 284 -36.56 -4.80 -29.97
N GLY A 285 -37.31 -5.12 -28.93
CA GLY A 285 -37.12 -4.58 -27.59
C GLY A 285 -35.98 -5.22 -26.80
N LYS A 286 -35.57 -4.53 -25.72
CA LYS A 286 -34.54 -4.98 -24.79
C LYS A 286 -34.70 -4.31 -23.42
N PHE A 287 -34.44 -5.08 -22.36
CA PHE A 287 -34.20 -4.56 -21.02
C PHE A 287 -32.97 -3.65 -21.00
N ARG A 288 -33.00 -2.62 -20.16
CA ARG A 288 -31.88 -1.72 -19.89
C ARG A 288 -31.99 -1.19 -18.47
N TYR A 289 -30.92 -1.32 -17.69
CA TYR A 289 -30.84 -0.56 -16.44
C TYR A 289 -30.61 0.91 -16.74
N MET A 290 -31.45 1.77 -16.19
CA MET A 290 -31.19 3.20 -16.18
C MET A 290 -30.08 3.47 -15.16
N ASP A 291 -28.97 4.08 -15.61
CA ASP A 291 -27.97 4.58 -14.67
C ASP A 291 -28.62 5.73 -13.91
N ALA A 292 -28.79 5.57 -12.58
CA ALA A 292 -29.44 6.52 -11.68
C ALA A 292 -29.03 7.95 -12.04
N LYS A 293 -30.02 8.74 -12.49
CA LYS A 293 -29.80 10.13 -12.89
C LYS A 293 -29.21 10.85 -11.67
N ARG A 294 -28.02 11.44 -11.81
CA ARG A 294 -27.43 12.25 -10.74
C ARG A 294 -28.49 13.23 -10.24
N GLU A 295 -28.83 13.14 -8.97
CA GLU A 295 -29.74 14.10 -8.36
C GLU A 295 -29.10 15.49 -8.44
N LEU A 296 -29.63 16.30 -9.36
CA LEU A 296 -29.26 17.70 -9.48
C LEU A 296 -29.78 18.43 -8.24
N GLU A 297 -28.89 19.10 -7.53
CA GLU A 297 -29.30 19.97 -6.42
C GLU A 297 -30.05 21.20 -6.96
N VAL A 298 -30.89 21.83 -6.13
CA VAL A 298 -31.69 23.00 -6.51
C VAL A 298 -30.86 24.09 -7.24
N PRO A 299 -29.62 24.45 -6.82
CA PRO A 299 -28.80 25.42 -7.55
C PRO A 299 -28.39 24.97 -8.96
N GLU A 300 -28.13 23.68 -9.17
CA GLU A 300 -27.81 23.13 -10.50
C GLU A 300 -29.04 23.12 -11.41
N ILE A 301 -30.23 22.86 -10.87
CA ILE A 301 -31.49 22.94 -11.62
C ILE A 301 -31.80 24.37 -12.03
N VAL A 302 -31.57 25.37 -11.15
CA VAL A 302 -31.74 26.79 -11.51
C VAL A 302 -30.79 27.17 -12.65
N GLN A 303 -29.50 26.82 -12.56
CA GLN A 303 -28.54 27.06 -13.64
C GLN A 303 -28.90 26.35 -14.95
N LEU A 304 -29.55 25.17 -14.87
CA LEU A 304 -30.05 24.47 -16.06
C LEU A 304 -31.32 25.09 -16.62
N SER A 305 -32.16 25.73 -15.80
CA SER A 305 -33.38 26.43 -16.25
C SER A 305 -33.08 27.65 -17.13
N ASP A 306 -31.90 28.26 -16.98
CA ASP A 306 -31.40 29.33 -17.86
C ASP A 306 -31.00 28.82 -19.27
N ILE A 307 -30.84 27.49 -19.43
CA ILE A 307 -30.29 26.85 -20.66
C ILE A 307 -31.33 25.93 -21.32
N LEU A 308 -32.24 25.35 -20.53
CA LEU A 308 -33.28 24.40 -20.96
C LEU A 308 -34.64 24.78 -20.36
N PRO A 309 -35.74 24.75 -21.13
CA PRO A 309 -37.08 25.00 -20.59
C PRO A 309 -37.52 23.84 -19.70
N ILE A 310 -37.49 24.04 -18.38
CA ILE A 310 -37.97 23.09 -17.37
C ILE A 310 -39.37 23.53 -16.92
N PRO A 311 -40.42 22.70 -17.10
CA PRO A 311 -41.77 23.07 -16.69
C PRO A 311 -41.90 23.10 -15.16
N GLN A 312 -42.68 24.04 -14.62
CA GLN A 312 -42.83 24.20 -13.17
C GLN A 312 -43.38 22.94 -12.48
N SER A 313 -44.31 22.23 -13.13
CA SER A 313 -44.88 20.97 -12.63
C SER A 313 -43.82 19.91 -12.31
N TYR A 314 -42.75 19.82 -13.11
CA TYR A 314 -41.63 18.89 -12.87
C TYR A 314 -40.92 19.16 -11.54
N LEU A 315 -40.85 20.41 -11.08
CA LEU A 315 -40.25 20.76 -9.79
C LEU A 315 -41.18 20.42 -8.61
N HIS A 316 -42.50 20.64 -8.78
CA HIS A 316 -43.51 20.26 -7.81
C HIS A 316 -43.54 18.73 -7.62
N GLU A 317 -43.57 17.97 -8.71
CA GLU A 317 -43.53 16.51 -8.70
C GLU A 317 -42.22 15.97 -8.13
N LYS A 318 -41.05 16.42 -8.62
CA LYS A 318 -39.73 15.93 -8.20
C LYS A 318 -39.45 16.14 -6.71
N TYR A 319 -39.89 17.27 -6.13
CA TYR A 319 -39.67 17.58 -4.71
C TYR A 319 -40.90 17.31 -3.83
N ASN A 320 -41.96 16.73 -4.40
CA ASN A 320 -43.24 16.47 -3.74
C ASN A 320 -43.84 17.72 -3.06
N ILE A 321 -43.68 18.89 -3.70
CA ILE A 321 -44.19 20.19 -3.25
C ILE A 321 -45.55 20.39 -3.92
N PRO A 322 -46.66 20.60 -3.18
CA PRO A 322 -47.97 20.84 -3.79
C PRO A 322 -47.96 22.09 -4.67
N LEU A 323 -48.75 22.08 -5.75
CA LEU A 323 -49.04 23.28 -6.52
C LEU A 323 -49.89 24.21 -5.65
N PRO A 324 -49.55 25.51 -5.52
CA PRO A 324 -50.29 26.42 -4.67
C PRO A 324 -51.71 26.66 -5.21
N GLU A 325 -52.70 26.67 -4.34
CA GLU A 325 -54.08 26.98 -4.73
C GLU A 325 -54.24 28.47 -5.13
N PRO A 326 -55.24 28.84 -5.95
CA PRO A 326 -55.47 30.23 -6.36
C PRO A 326 -55.72 31.16 -5.17
N GLY A 327 -54.69 31.91 -4.77
CA GLY A 327 -54.73 32.84 -3.63
C GLY A 327 -53.94 32.37 -2.40
N GLU A 328 -53.33 31.19 -2.44
CA GLU A 328 -52.50 30.68 -1.34
C GLU A 328 -51.19 31.50 -1.18
N PRO A 329 -50.80 31.88 0.05
CA PRO A 329 -49.59 32.69 0.28
C PRO A 329 -48.29 31.89 0.04
N ILE A 330 -47.66 32.13 -1.11
CA ILE A 330 -46.42 31.45 -1.53
C ILE A 330 -45.21 31.93 -0.72
N ALA A 331 -44.44 30.99 -0.15
CA ALA A 331 -43.18 31.28 0.53
C ALA A 331 -42.12 31.84 -0.44
N ARG A 332 -41.67 33.07 -0.22
CA ARG A 332 -40.62 33.75 -1.01
C ARG A 332 -39.64 34.50 -0.10
N ARG A 333 -38.36 34.59 -0.51
CA ARG A 333 -37.39 35.51 0.11
C ARG A 333 -37.76 36.94 -0.28
N GLN A 334 -37.98 37.82 0.71
CA GLN A 334 -38.27 39.23 0.45
C GLN A 334 -37.05 39.95 -0.16
N ALA A 335 -37.25 40.57 -1.32
CA ALA A 335 -36.39 41.65 -1.80
C ALA A 335 -36.90 42.98 -1.20
N GLN A 336 -35.98 43.89 -0.86
CA GLN A 336 -36.37 45.21 -0.34
C GLN A 336 -37.06 46.08 -1.41
N PRO A 337 -38.02 46.95 -1.05
CA PRO A 337 -38.76 47.73 -2.03
C PRO A 337 -37.95 48.91 -2.56
N LEU A 338 -38.02 49.15 -3.88
CA LEU A 338 -37.80 50.48 -4.43
C LEU A 338 -38.97 51.39 -4.00
N PHE A 339 -38.69 52.42 -3.20
CA PHE A 339 -39.69 53.45 -2.87
C PHE A 339 -39.76 54.52 -3.97
N GLY A 340 -40.98 54.86 -4.38
CA GLY A 340 -41.26 55.97 -5.29
C GLY A 340 -41.28 57.33 -4.59
N VAL A 341 -41.04 58.37 -5.39
CA VAL A 341 -40.95 59.80 -4.99
C VAL A 341 -42.34 60.37 -4.64
N PRO A 342 -42.41 61.31 -3.68
CA PRO A 342 -43.12 62.57 -3.96
C PRO A 342 -42.23 63.82 -3.77
N GLU A 343 -42.59 64.87 -4.51
CA GLU A 343 -41.90 66.17 -4.60
C GLU A 343 -42.11 67.05 -3.35
N GLY A 344 -41.25 68.05 -3.15
CA GLY A 344 -41.38 69.06 -2.10
C GLY A 344 -40.12 69.92 -1.95
N ASP A 345 -40.07 71.05 -2.65
CA ASP A 345 -38.97 72.03 -2.58
C ASP A 345 -38.86 72.71 -1.20
N SER A 346 -37.63 73.08 -0.79
CA SER A 346 -37.20 74.50 -0.63
C SER A 346 -36.05 74.69 0.37
N GLU A 347 -35.08 75.54 -0.03
CA GLU A 347 -34.14 76.34 0.81
C GLU A 347 -33.05 75.64 1.65
N GLY A 348 -31.80 76.14 1.56
CA GLY A 348 -30.72 75.82 2.52
C GLY A 348 -29.28 75.83 2.00
N ASP A 349 -28.80 76.99 1.53
CA ASP A 349 -27.36 77.36 1.41
C ASP A 349 -26.58 77.14 2.74
N GLU A 350 -25.24 77.03 2.83
CA GLU A 350 -24.13 77.28 1.88
C GLU A 350 -22.81 76.61 2.36
N THR A 351 -21.87 76.33 1.43
CA THR A 351 -20.36 76.39 1.51
C THR A 351 -19.53 75.74 2.65
N ASP A 352 -18.24 75.38 2.50
CA ASP A 352 -17.27 75.57 1.38
C ASP A 352 -16.18 74.46 1.30
N GLU A 353 -15.61 74.32 0.09
CA GLU A 353 -14.24 73.93 -0.36
C GLU A 353 -13.28 73.00 0.49
N GLU A 354 -12.36 72.22 -0.09
CA GLU A 354 -11.55 72.46 -1.31
C GLU A 354 -10.94 71.16 -1.96
N THR A 355 -10.81 71.14 -3.29
CA THR A 355 -9.94 70.27 -4.17
C THR A 355 -10.08 68.73 -4.29
N ALA A 356 -10.38 68.29 -5.53
CA ALA A 356 -10.01 66.99 -6.16
C ALA A 356 -8.62 67.13 -6.88
N PRO A 357 -8.15 66.33 -7.89
CA PRO A 357 -8.58 65.05 -8.53
C PRO A 357 -7.41 63.99 -8.57
N ASP A 358 -7.35 62.84 -9.29
CA ASP A 358 -8.26 61.80 -9.85
C ASP A 358 -7.37 60.72 -10.57
N LYS A 359 -7.94 59.61 -11.10
CA LYS A 359 -7.41 58.69 -12.16
C LYS A 359 -6.33 57.64 -11.81
N ASP A 360 -6.28 56.45 -12.43
CA ASP A 360 -7.16 55.76 -13.41
C ASP A 360 -6.92 54.24 -13.37
N LYS A 361 -7.91 53.41 -13.76
CA LYS A 361 -7.66 52.06 -14.33
C LYS A 361 -8.86 51.41 -15.03
N ALA A 362 -8.75 51.33 -16.35
CA ALA A 362 -9.43 50.38 -17.25
C ALA A 362 -8.34 49.43 -17.85
N ASP A 363 -8.59 48.37 -18.63
CA ASP A 363 -9.83 47.78 -19.14
C ASP A 363 -9.56 46.29 -19.49
N ALA A 364 -10.60 45.51 -19.84
CA ALA A 364 -10.45 44.20 -20.50
C ALA A 364 -10.57 44.34 -22.03
N PRO A 365 -10.27 43.30 -22.85
CA PRO A 365 -11.39 42.57 -23.45
C PRO A 365 -11.16 41.06 -23.75
N ALA A 366 -12.15 40.46 -24.42
CA ALA A 366 -12.43 39.01 -24.57
C ALA A 366 -11.88 38.37 -25.88
N PRO A 367 -12.11 37.05 -26.17
CA PRO A 367 -11.37 36.26 -27.17
C PRO A 367 -12.14 35.94 -28.47
N ASP A 368 -11.45 35.43 -29.52
CA ASP A 368 -12.02 34.36 -30.40
C ASP A 368 -11.05 33.61 -31.35
N LYS A 369 -11.34 32.30 -31.55
CA LYS A 369 -11.22 31.39 -32.73
C LYS A 369 -10.00 31.24 -33.69
N LYS A 370 -9.81 29.93 -34.05
CA LYS A 370 -9.42 29.25 -35.33
C LYS A 370 -8.00 28.69 -35.58
N ALA A 371 -7.99 27.40 -36.00
CA ALA A 371 -7.03 26.68 -36.88
C ALA A 371 -5.57 26.46 -36.37
N SER A 372 -4.76 25.47 -36.80
CA SER A 372 -4.93 24.27 -37.67
C SER A 372 -3.98 23.13 -37.21
N GLU A 373 -4.01 21.98 -37.89
CA GLU A 373 -2.92 20.98 -37.85
C GLU A 373 -1.62 21.49 -38.50
N GLY A 374 -0.50 20.81 -38.20
CA GLY A 374 0.73 20.83 -39.02
C GLY A 374 1.77 21.90 -38.68
N ASP A 375 2.71 21.58 -37.78
CA ASP A 375 4.14 21.45 -38.16
C ASP A 375 5.03 21.05 -36.97
N ALA A 376 6.07 20.26 -37.25
CA ALA A 376 7.09 19.90 -36.27
C ALA A 376 8.39 20.70 -36.52
N PRO A 377 8.94 21.44 -35.53
CA PRO A 377 10.28 21.99 -35.63
C PRO A 377 11.31 20.93 -35.21
N THR A 378 12.03 20.39 -36.19
CA THR A 378 13.27 19.63 -35.98
C THR A 378 14.39 20.54 -35.46
N GLY A 379 15.27 19.98 -34.62
CA GLY A 379 16.68 20.39 -34.47
C GLY A 379 17.00 21.87 -34.18
N GLY A 380 16.96 22.28 -32.91
CA GLY A 380 17.51 23.56 -32.44
C GLY A 380 18.55 23.37 -31.32
N LYS A 381 19.78 23.88 -31.49
CA LYS A 381 20.90 23.69 -30.54
C LYS A 381 20.59 24.25 -29.14
N VAL A 382 20.79 23.44 -28.10
CA VAL A 382 20.72 23.89 -26.70
C VAL A 382 21.83 24.92 -26.43
N LYS A 383 21.43 26.19 -26.22
CA LYS A 383 22.27 27.20 -25.56
C LYS A 383 21.84 27.30 -24.10
N HIS A 384 22.71 26.90 -23.18
CA HIS A 384 22.50 27.09 -21.76
C HIS A 384 22.56 28.58 -21.39
N ALA A 385 21.49 29.09 -20.78
CA ALA A 385 21.47 30.37 -20.06
C ALA A 385 21.18 30.09 -18.58
N ASP A 386 22.20 30.19 -17.74
CA ASP A 386 22.18 29.75 -16.33
C ASP A 386 21.44 30.71 -15.37
N ARG A 387 20.12 30.82 -15.50
CA ARG A 387 19.26 31.60 -14.57
C ARG A 387 17.94 30.93 -14.15
N GLY A 388 17.88 29.59 -14.16
CA GLY A 388 16.72 28.83 -13.66
C GLY A 388 16.70 28.66 -12.13
N ASN A 389 15.54 28.89 -11.49
CA ASN A 389 15.34 28.74 -10.05
C ASN A 389 15.44 27.26 -9.60
N LEU A 390 15.72 27.00 -8.32
CA LEU A 390 15.78 25.66 -7.73
C LEU A 390 14.48 24.88 -7.97
N PHE A 391 13.33 25.52 -7.71
CA PHE A 391 12.00 24.93 -7.88
C PHE A 391 11.69 24.64 -9.35
N SER A 392 11.97 25.56 -10.29
CA SER A 392 11.74 25.32 -11.71
C SER A 392 12.63 24.20 -12.25
N ARG A 393 13.92 24.18 -11.87
CA ARG A 393 14.87 23.11 -12.27
C ARG A 393 14.49 21.71 -11.76
N VAL A 394 13.71 21.58 -10.70
CA VAL A 394 13.20 20.29 -10.23
C VAL A 394 11.82 19.98 -10.82
N LEU A 395 10.97 21.00 -11.07
CA LEU A 395 9.76 20.81 -11.90
C LEU A 395 10.12 20.28 -13.29
N ASP A 396 11.09 20.90 -13.98
CA ASP A 396 11.57 20.47 -15.31
C ASP A 396 12.14 19.04 -15.31
N PHE A 397 12.67 18.56 -14.18
CA PHE A 397 13.16 17.19 -14.03
C PHE A 397 12.02 16.16 -13.99
N PHE A 398 10.90 16.50 -13.35
CA PHE A 398 9.71 15.62 -13.28
C PHE A 398 8.73 15.82 -14.45
N VAL A 399 8.89 16.86 -15.26
CA VAL A 399 8.18 17.06 -16.54
C VAL A 399 9.08 16.54 -17.68
N PRO A 400 9.08 15.21 -17.90
CA PRO A 400 8.06 14.71 -18.83
C PRO A 400 7.31 13.47 -18.33
N ALA A 401 6.88 13.43 -17.06
CA ALA A 401 5.88 12.45 -16.61
C ALA A 401 4.44 12.88 -16.98
N ARG A 402 4.08 12.81 -18.28
CA ARG A 402 2.67 12.92 -18.70
C ARG A 402 1.88 11.67 -18.29
N SER A 403 1.52 11.60 -17.01
CA SER A 403 0.44 10.72 -16.54
C SER A 403 -0.53 11.49 -15.64
N SER A 404 -1.53 12.12 -16.26
CA SER A 404 -2.75 12.58 -15.59
C SER A 404 -3.55 11.36 -15.12
N GLY A 405 -3.14 10.79 -13.99
CA GLY A 405 -3.72 9.55 -13.46
C GLY A 405 -3.60 9.46 -11.95
N ARG A 406 -4.73 9.62 -11.26
CA ARG A 406 -4.86 9.38 -9.81
C ARG A 406 -4.57 7.91 -9.50
N ALA A 407 -3.32 7.58 -9.18
CA ALA A 407 -2.99 6.26 -8.63
C ALA A 407 -3.73 6.06 -7.29
N THR A 408 -4.13 4.83 -6.99
CA THR A 408 -4.96 4.47 -5.83
C THR A 408 -4.11 3.90 -4.71
N SER A 409 -3.61 4.77 -3.81
CA SER A 409 -2.83 4.33 -2.65
C SER A 409 -2.74 5.42 -1.57
N ASN A 410 -3.66 5.40 -0.61
CA ASN A 410 -3.49 6.15 0.64
C ASN A 410 -2.45 5.39 1.48
N ILE A 411 -1.20 5.86 1.52
CA ILE A 411 -0.07 5.14 2.16
C ILE A 411 0.75 6.01 3.13
N LEU A 412 0.56 7.34 3.13
CA LEU A 412 1.28 8.26 4.00
C LEU A 412 0.62 8.28 5.39
N THR A 413 1.35 7.89 6.43
CA THR A 413 0.79 7.63 7.79
C THR A 413 1.20 8.68 8.82
N LEU A 414 1.05 9.95 8.45
CA LEU A 414 1.05 11.12 9.32
C LEU A 414 0.11 12.13 8.68
N SER A 415 -0.66 12.88 9.48
CA SER A 415 -1.46 13.98 8.94
C SER A 415 -0.54 15.04 8.34
N GLU A 416 -0.42 15.11 7.02
CA GLU A 416 0.55 15.96 6.31
C GLU A 416 0.50 17.44 6.76
N ALA A 417 -0.70 17.91 7.16
CA ALA A 417 -0.92 19.20 7.79
C ALA A 417 0.00 19.47 9.00
N THR A 418 0.21 18.48 9.89
CA THR A 418 1.05 18.63 11.09
C THR A 418 2.53 18.70 10.75
N LEU A 419 3.01 17.95 9.75
CA LEU A 419 4.41 18.05 9.30
C LEU A 419 4.68 19.38 8.59
N ALA A 420 3.78 19.80 7.69
CA ALA A 420 3.91 21.07 6.99
C ALA A 420 3.85 22.28 7.94
N ASP A 421 2.90 22.30 8.88
CA ASP A 421 2.82 23.37 9.88
C ASP A 421 4.00 23.32 10.89
N ALA A 422 4.57 22.14 11.19
CA ALA A 422 5.81 22.02 11.97
C ALA A 422 7.05 22.58 11.25
N LEU A 423 7.22 22.29 9.96
CA LEU A 423 8.30 22.85 9.13
C LEU A 423 8.20 24.36 8.98
N ILE A 424 6.98 24.88 8.78
CA ILE A 424 6.68 26.31 8.75
C ILE A 424 7.07 26.95 10.09
N ARG A 425 6.65 26.34 11.21
CA ARG A 425 6.99 26.78 12.57
C ARG A 425 8.50 26.79 12.81
N GLN A 426 9.21 25.70 12.50
CA GLN A 426 10.67 25.60 12.64
C GLN A 426 11.39 26.70 11.81
N THR A 427 10.92 26.97 10.59
CA THR A 427 11.49 28.02 9.73
C THR A 427 11.29 29.42 10.33
N ILE A 428 10.13 29.68 10.95
CA ILE A 428 9.83 30.96 11.61
C ILE A 428 10.66 31.12 12.89
N GLU A 429 10.70 30.11 13.76
CA GLU A 429 11.45 30.13 15.03
C GLU A 429 12.96 30.32 14.79
N THR A 430 13.50 29.73 13.72
CA THR A 430 14.90 29.92 13.29
C THR A 430 15.12 31.17 12.41
N LYS A 431 14.08 31.95 12.11
CA LYS A 431 14.12 33.15 11.26
C LYS A 431 14.72 32.90 9.86
N GLY A 432 14.34 31.79 9.23
CA GLY A 432 14.85 31.40 7.91
C GLY A 432 16.32 30.99 7.92
N ARG A 433 16.78 30.39 9.03
CA ARG A 433 18.15 29.88 9.24
C ARG A 433 18.18 28.43 9.75
N ALA A 434 17.10 27.67 9.58
CA ALA A 434 17.09 26.25 9.90
C ALA A 434 18.14 25.53 9.04
N TYR A 435 18.99 24.70 9.64
CA TYR A 435 20.00 23.93 8.88
C TYR A 435 19.43 22.61 8.39
N PHE A 436 18.71 21.90 9.27
CA PHE A 436 18.18 20.56 9.04
C PHE A 436 16.87 20.38 9.81
N SER A 437 16.06 19.40 9.43
CA SER A 437 14.82 19.04 10.14
C SER A 437 14.80 17.52 10.37
N ALA A 438 14.98 17.11 11.63
CA ALA A 438 15.00 15.69 12.00
C ALA A 438 13.64 15.00 11.73
N ASP A 439 12.53 15.71 11.92
CA ASP A 439 11.18 15.16 11.70
C ASP A 439 10.91 14.88 10.21
N LEU A 440 11.31 15.80 9.32
CA LEU A 440 11.21 15.61 7.86
C LEU A 440 12.13 14.49 7.36
N PHE A 441 13.34 14.40 7.90
CA PHE A 441 14.24 13.27 7.62
C PHE A 441 13.64 11.94 8.06
N ALA A 442 13.14 11.87 9.30
CA ALA A 442 12.50 10.70 9.88
C ALA A 442 11.28 10.25 9.07
N TYR A 443 10.41 11.19 8.70
CA TYR A 443 9.27 10.95 7.83
C TYR A 443 9.70 10.36 6.47
N THR A 444 10.61 11.06 5.78
CA THR A 444 11.08 10.68 4.44
C THR A 444 11.68 9.27 4.43
N HIS A 445 12.66 8.98 5.30
CA HIS A 445 13.31 7.67 5.28
C HIS A 445 12.37 6.55 5.73
N THR A 446 11.43 6.84 6.64
CA THR A 446 10.47 5.82 7.12
C THR A 446 9.52 5.40 6.01
N GLU A 447 9.00 6.36 5.23
CA GLU A 447 8.15 6.04 4.07
C GLU A 447 8.93 5.32 2.97
N LEU A 448 10.17 5.74 2.65
CA LEU A 448 10.97 5.09 1.62
C LEU A 448 11.42 3.67 2.02
N ILE A 449 11.83 3.45 3.28
CA ILE A 449 12.17 2.11 3.79
C ILE A 449 10.91 1.21 3.86
N ARG A 450 9.73 1.77 4.16
CA ARG A 450 8.46 1.04 4.04
C ARG A 450 8.20 0.61 2.60
N GLY A 451 8.49 1.46 1.61
CA GLY A 451 8.45 1.12 0.19
C GLY A 451 9.40 -0.03 -0.16
N LEU A 452 10.67 0.08 0.24
CA LEU A 452 11.70 -0.95 0.05
C LEU A 452 11.24 -2.31 0.60
N ARG A 453 10.83 -2.34 1.88
CA ARG A 453 10.35 -3.55 2.57
C ARG A 453 9.03 -4.09 2.01
N LYS A 454 8.26 -3.29 1.28
CA LYS A 454 7.05 -3.73 0.59
C LYS A 454 7.37 -4.40 -0.74
N GLY A 455 8.33 -3.87 -1.50
CA GLY A 455 8.75 -4.47 -2.76
C GLY A 455 9.39 -5.84 -2.56
N TYR A 456 10.29 -5.97 -1.56
CA TYR A 456 10.86 -7.27 -1.19
C TYR A 456 9.78 -8.31 -0.83
N ARG A 457 8.81 -7.94 0.02
CA ARG A 457 7.69 -8.81 0.41
C ARG A 457 6.75 -9.22 -0.72
N ARG A 458 6.70 -8.47 -1.83
CA ARG A 458 5.86 -8.78 -3.00
C ARG A 458 6.53 -9.70 -3.99
N ALA A 459 7.87 -9.75 -3.99
CA ALA A 459 8.62 -10.70 -4.80
C ALA A 459 8.55 -12.14 -4.26
N ASP A 460 8.10 -12.33 -3.01
CA ASP A 460 7.79 -13.62 -2.37
C ASP A 460 6.49 -14.25 -2.92
N VAL A 461 6.51 -14.69 -4.18
CA VAL A 461 5.64 -15.79 -4.59
C VAL A 461 6.17 -17.05 -3.92
N ARG A 462 5.60 -17.38 -2.76
CA ARG A 462 6.09 -18.44 -1.87
C ARG A 462 6.05 -19.82 -2.52
N LEU A 463 7.21 -20.46 -2.60
CA LEU A 463 7.35 -21.90 -2.50
C LEU A 463 8.04 -22.20 -1.17
N ALA A 464 7.33 -22.92 -0.28
CA ALA A 464 7.73 -23.32 1.07
C ALA A 464 7.94 -22.20 2.12
N ASP A 465 7.91 -22.61 3.39
CA ASP A 465 7.91 -21.74 4.55
C ASP A 465 9.22 -20.96 4.76
N GLY A 466 9.07 -19.69 5.10
CA GLY A 466 10.18 -18.77 5.33
C GLY A 466 9.71 -17.44 5.92
N GLY A 467 9.30 -17.45 7.19
CA GLY A 467 9.14 -16.20 7.94
C GLY A 467 10.49 -15.52 8.12
N PHE A 468 10.80 -14.52 7.29
CA PHE A 468 12.01 -13.67 7.27
C PHE A 468 13.26 -14.27 7.92
N VAL A 469 13.81 -15.33 7.32
CA VAL A 469 15.14 -15.82 7.69
C VAL A 469 16.18 -14.97 6.98
N TYR A 470 16.65 -13.94 7.68
CA TYR A 470 17.78 -13.10 7.30
C TYR A 470 19.06 -13.93 7.10
N ASN A 471 19.43 -14.18 5.85
CA ASN A 471 20.72 -14.78 5.48
C ASN A 471 21.79 -13.68 5.39
N ALA A 472 22.99 -13.94 5.92
CA ALA A 472 24.02 -12.91 6.11
C ALA A 472 24.50 -12.17 4.83
N ASN A 473 24.29 -12.75 3.64
CA ASN A 473 24.57 -12.10 2.35
C ASN A 473 23.42 -11.21 1.86
N ASP A 474 22.18 -11.50 2.29
CA ASP A 474 21.00 -10.68 1.99
C ASP A 474 20.96 -9.45 2.90
N ASP A 475 21.34 -9.62 4.18
CA ASP A 475 21.46 -8.56 5.17
C ASP A 475 22.32 -7.39 4.66
N ALA A 476 23.53 -7.69 4.17
CA ALA A 476 24.46 -6.67 3.71
C ALA A 476 23.94 -5.88 2.51
N TYR A 477 23.23 -6.55 1.61
CA TYR A 477 22.62 -5.95 0.42
C TYR A 477 21.42 -5.06 0.80
N LEU A 478 20.54 -5.55 1.68
CA LEU A 478 19.43 -4.77 2.22
C LEU A 478 19.90 -3.54 3.00
N VAL A 479 20.97 -3.67 3.80
CA VAL A 479 21.56 -2.55 4.53
C VAL A 479 22.20 -1.52 3.61
N ALA A 480 22.79 -1.92 2.48
CA ALA A 480 23.27 -0.98 1.47
C ALA A 480 22.11 -0.15 0.87
N LEU A 481 20.99 -0.80 0.55
CA LEU A 481 19.77 -0.12 0.08
C LEU A 481 19.16 0.80 1.16
N GLU A 482 19.04 0.35 2.41
CA GLU A 482 18.60 1.21 3.53
C GLU A 482 19.55 2.42 3.72
N GLN A 483 20.87 2.20 3.61
CA GLN A 483 21.89 3.26 3.71
C GLN A 483 21.74 4.31 2.59
N ASN A 484 21.54 3.86 1.36
CA ASN A 484 21.28 4.72 0.21
C ASN A 484 20.01 5.57 0.42
N LEU A 485 18.95 4.98 0.99
CA LEU A 485 17.73 5.71 1.35
C LEU A 485 17.94 6.74 2.46
N PHE A 486 18.80 6.48 3.46
CA PHE A 486 19.16 7.49 4.47
C PHE A 486 19.90 8.67 3.82
N HIS A 487 20.86 8.43 2.92
CA HIS A 487 21.59 9.50 2.22
C HIS A 487 20.66 10.33 1.33
N PHE A 488 19.77 9.70 0.58
CA PHE A 488 18.75 10.37 -0.23
C PHE A 488 17.81 11.23 0.63
N SER A 489 17.32 10.68 1.75
CA SER A 489 16.40 11.39 2.65
C SER A 489 17.06 12.62 3.29
N ALA A 490 18.35 12.53 3.64
CA ALA A 490 19.13 13.66 4.13
C ALA A 490 19.32 14.74 3.04
N ALA A 491 19.60 14.33 1.79
CA ALA A 491 19.72 15.25 0.65
C ALA A 491 18.42 16.01 0.39
N LYS A 492 17.28 15.29 0.42
CA LYS A 492 15.94 15.88 0.25
C LYS A 492 15.61 16.86 1.39
N THR A 493 15.86 16.47 2.64
CA THR A 493 15.64 17.32 3.82
C THR A 493 16.41 18.63 3.70
N LEU A 494 17.70 18.57 3.33
CA LEU A 494 18.51 19.77 3.11
C LEU A 494 17.98 20.63 1.95
N ALA A 495 17.53 20.02 0.85
CA ALA A 495 16.97 20.75 -0.28
C ALA A 495 15.68 21.50 0.08
N GLU A 496 14.77 20.85 0.80
CA GLU A 496 13.49 21.44 1.21
C GLU A 496 13.68 22.55 2.27
N VAL A 497 14.50 22.31 3.30
CA VAL A 497 14.80 23.32 4.34
C VAL A 497 15.47 24.56 3.74
N ASN A 498 16.38 24.39 2.77
CA ASN A 498 16.98 25.53 2.07
C ASN A 498 15.96 26.31 1.22
N GLU A 499 15.01 25.63 0.57
CA GLU A 499 13.93 26.29 -0.17
C GLU A 499 12.96 27.02 0.76
N LEU A 500 12.59 26.44 1.90
CA LEU A 500 11.78 27.11 2.93
C LEU A 500 12.49 28.35 3.50
N ASN A 501 13.79 28.26 3.79
CA ASN A 501 14.61 29.40 4.20
C ASN A 501 14.65 30.50 3.13
N ARG A 502 14.73 30.14 1.84
CA ARG A 502 14.69 31.08 0.70
C ARG A 502 13.33 31.77 0.63
N LEU A 503 12.25 31.01 0.65
CA LEU A 503 10.88 31.53 0.64
C LEU A 503 10.60 32.44 1.84
N PHE A 504 11.12 32.13 3.03
CA PHE A 504 10.98 32.98 4.21
C PHE A 504 11.60 34.37 4.00
N ARG A 505 12.78 34.45 3.36
CA ARG A 505 13.48 35.71 3.05
C ARG A 505 12.82 36.51 1.93
N GLU A 506 12.18 35.83 0.98
CA GLU A 506 11.52 36.43 -0.19
C GLU A 506 10.04 36.79 0.04
N SER A 507 9.47 36.45 1.19
CA SER A 507 8.03 36.65 1.45
C SER A 507 7.74 38.01 2.06
N LYS A 508 6.64 38.63 1.61
CA LYS A 508 6.22 39.97 2.06
C LYS A 508 5.54 39.99 3.44
N GLY A 509 5.48 38.84 4.12
CA GLY A 509 4.87 38.68 5.45
C GLY A 509 4.49 37.24 5.75
N PHE A 510 4.00 36.97 6.97
CA PHE A 510 3.66 35.62 7.45
C PHE A 510 2.65 34.89 6.54
N ASN A 511 1.59 35.56 6.09
CA ASN A 511 0.56 34.94 5.24
C ASN A 511 1.10 34.54 3.85
N ASP A 512 1.96 35.37 3.25
CA ASP A 512 2.63 35.08 1.98
C ASP A 512 3.61 33.91 2.12
N PHE A 513 4.44 33.92 3.17
CA PHE A 513 5.32 32.81 3.50
C PHE A 513 4.55 31.50 3.71
N ARG A 514 3.51 31.52 4.55
CA ARG A 514 2.69 30.33 4.85
C ARG A 514 2.06 29.75 3.59
N LYS A 515 1.55 30.60 2.67
CA LYS A 515 0.98 30.16 1.39
C LYS A 515 2.05 29.51 0.49
N LYS A 516 3.21 30.15 0.33
CA LYS A 516 4.33 29.63 -0.47
C LYS A 516 4.90 28.33 0.09
N ALA A 517 5.14 28.29 1.41
CA ALA A 517 5.65 27.13 2.11
C ALA A 517 4.70 25.92 1.99
N LYS A 518 3.39 26.09 2.20
CA LYS A 518 2.41 25.01 1.99
C LYS A 518 2.39 24.49 0.55
N GLY A 519 2.63 25.35 -0.44
CA GLY A 519 2.79 24.93 -1.83
C GLY A 519 4.01 24.04 -2.06
N VAL A 520 5.18 24.43 -1.52
CA VAL A 520 6.42 23.65 -1.67
C VAL A 520 6.39 22.34 -0.87
N THR A 521 5.98 22.38 0.40
CA THR A 521 5.91 21.15 1.24
C THR A 521 4.97 20.11 0.63
N LYS A 522 3.85 20.55 0.01
CA LYS A 522 2.93 19.68 -0.73
C LYS A 522 3.60 18.99 -1.92
N VAL A 523 4.38 19.72 -2.72
CA VAL A 523 5.08 19.16 -3.88
C VAL A 523 6.16 18.16 -3.44
N PHE A 524 7.00 18.53 -2.47
CA PHE A 524 8.05 17.65 -1.94
C PHE A 524 7.49 16.39 -1.25
N ASN A 525 6.53 16.56 -0.34
CA ASN A 525 6.13 15.50 0.61
C ASN A 525 4.86 14.73 0.22
N GLU A 526 4.07 15.22 -0.74
CA GLU A 526 2.99 14.42 -1.36
C GLU A 526 3.42 13.90 -2.74
N GLN A 527 3.71 14.80 -3.69
CA GLN A 527 3.83 14.45 -5.12
C GLN A 527 5.15 13.73 -5.44
N TRP A 528 6.27 14.31 -5.01
CA TRP A 528 7.59 13.72 -5.25
C TRP A 528 7.85 12.53 -4.33
N LEU A 529 7.54 12.63 -3.03
CA LEU A 529 7.66 11.49 -2.10
C LEU A 529 6.90 10.24 -2.58
N ARG A 530 5.71 10.41 -3.17
CA ARG A 530 4.96 9.29 -3.75
C ARG A 530 5.68 8.63 -4.93
N THR A 531 6.32 9.43 -5.78
CA THR A 531 7.07 8.94 -6.95
C THR A 531 8.37 8.27 -6.51
N GLU A 532 9.06 8.84 -5.53
CA GLU A 532 10.23 8.29 -4.86
C GLU A 532 9.91 6.95 -4.17
N TYR A 533 8.79 6.87 -3.45
CA TYR A 533 8.26 5.63 -2.86
C TYR A 533 7.98 4.56 -3.92
N GLY A 534 7.37 4.94 -5.04
CA GLY A 534 7.14 4.04 -6.17
C GLY A 534 8.43 3.43 -6.69
N THR A 535 9.46 4.26 -6.91
CA THR A 535 10.79 3.80 -7.30
C THR A 535 11.43 2.88 -6.24
N ALA A 536 11.31 3.18 -4.95
CA ALA A 536 11.82 2.32 -3.88
C ALA A 536 11.16 0.93 -3.86
N VAL A 537 9.86 0.84 -4.15
CA VAL A 537 9.15 -0.44 -4.33
C VAL A 537 9.67 -1.18 -5.56
N SER A 538 9.72 -0.53 -6.73
CA SER A 538 10.13 -1.18 -7.99
C SER A 538 11.59 -1.62 -8.00
N VAL A 539 12.50 -0.88 -7.37
CA VAL A 539 13.90 -1.30 -7.20
C VAL A 539 14.00 -2.52 -6.28
N ALA A 540 13.21 -2.59 -5.21
CA ALA A 540 13.18 -3.77 -4.33
C ALA A 540 12.58 -5.02 -5.01
N GLU A 541 11.50 -4.87 -5.77
CA GLU A 541 10.89 -5.95 -6.57
C GLU A 541 11.87 -6.48 -7.64
N SER A 542 12.59 -5.57 -8.31
CA SER A 542 13.66 -5.90 -9.26
C SER A 542 14.86 -6.55 -8.58
N ALA A 543 15.35 -6.02 -7.46
CA ALA A 543 16.49 -6.55 -6.73
C ALA A 543 16.28 -7.99 -6.23
N SER A 544 15.09 -8.28 -5.68
CA SER A 544 14.72 -9.64 -5.31
C SER A 544 14.66 -10.56 -6.55
N THR A 545 14.05 -10.09 -7.64
CA THR A 545 13.95 -10.84 -8.90
C THR A 545 15.33 -11.14 -9.50
N TYR A 546 16.20 -10.14 -9.66
CA TYR A 546 17.55 -10.26 -10.19
C TYR A 546 18.41 -11.24 -9.39
N ARG A 547 18.36 -11.18 -8.05
CA ARG A 547 19.15 -12.09 -7.19
C ARG A 547 18.62 -13.54 -7.25
N ARG A 548 17.30 -13.74 -7.37
CA ARG A 548 16.70 -15.05 -7.65
C ARG A 548 17.13 -15.58 -9.03
N LEU A 549 17.12 -14.72 -10.06
CA LEU A 549 17.53 -15.06 -11.42
C LEU A 549 19.02 -15.46 -11.50
N LEU A 550 19.92 -14.69 -10.87
CA LEU A 550 21.34 -15.02 -10.79
C LEU A 550 21.59 -16.37 -10.11
N ALA A 551 20.88 -16.67 -9.01
CA ALA A 551 20.99 -17.97 -8.33
C ALA A 551 20.51 -19.15 -9.20
N GLN A 552 19.75 -18.88 -10.27
CA GLN A 552 19.19 -19.88 -11.18
C GLN A 552 19.78 -19.82 -12.59
N ALA A 553 20.82 -19.03 -12.85
CA ALA A 553 21.39 -18.83 -14.20
C ALA A 553 21.85 -20.14 -14.88
N ASN A 554 22.28 -21.14 -14.09
CA ASN A 554 22.63 -22.48 -14.60
C ASN A 554 21.42 -23.28 -15.14
N VAL A 555 20.20 -22.93 -14.73
CA VAL A 555 18.93 -23.58 -15.13
C VAL A 555 18.20 -22.74 -16.18
N PHE A 556 18.30 -21.42 -16.06
CA PHE A 556 17.69 -20.44 -16.95
C PHE A 556 18.78 -19.52 -17.53
N PRO A 557 19.48 -19.95 -18.59
CA PRO A 557 20.62 -19.23 -19.16
C PRO A 557 20.24 -17.96 -19.95
N PHE A 558 18.95 -17.75 -20.20
CA PHE A 558 18.41 -16.60 -20.91
C PHE A 558 17.39 -15.85 -20.06
N TRP A 559 17.29 -14.54 -20.27
CA TRP A 559 16.32 -13.65 -19.64
C TRP A 559 15.47 -12.95 -20.70
N GLU A 560 14.16 -12.87 -20.49
CA GLU A 560 13.23 -12.14 -21.35
C GLU A 560 12.75 -10.86 -20.64
N TYR A 561 12.82 -9.73 -21.35
CA TYR A 561 12.27 -8.45 -20.89
C TYR A 561 10.75 -8.40 -21.17
N ARG A 562 9.96 -8.17 -20.13
CA ARG A 562 8.49 -8.06 -20.21
C ARG A 562 8.00 -6.74 -19.63
N THR A 563 6.86 -6.29 -20.11
CA THR A 563 6.10 -5.18 -19.55
C THR A 563 4.76 -5.66 -19.00
N VAL A 564 4.08 -4.82 -18.23
CA VAL A 564 2.71 -5.10 -17.75
C VAL A 564 1.67 -5.01 -18.88
N GLY A 565 2.06 -4.61 -20.10
CA GLY A 565 1.19 -4.60 -21.29
C GLY A 565 0.03 -3.59 -21.26
N ASP A 566 -0.03 -2.71 -20.27
CA ASP A 566 -1.11 -1.72 -20.17
C ASP A 566 -0.80 -0.39 -20.86
N ASN A 567 -1.83 0.45 -21.04
CA ASN A 567 -1.72 1.72 -21.75
C ASN A 567 -0.82 2.78 -21.07
N ARG A 568 -0.22 2.48 -19.91
CA ARG A 568 0.72 3.35 -19.20
C ARG A 568 2.18 2.94 -19.39
N VAL A 569 2.46 1.82 -20.05
CA VAL A 569 3.81 1.47 -20.51
C VAL A 569 4.19 2.42 -21.65
N ARG A 570 5.34 3.10 -21.52
CA ARG A 570 5.92 3.98 -22.56
C ARG A 570 6.17 3.19 -23.85
N GLN A 571 6.11 3.84 -25.00
CA GLN A 571 6.24 3.11 -26.28
C GLN A 571 7.62 2.48 -26.39
N GLU A 572 8.65 3.24 -26.04
CA GLU A 572 10.06 2.88 -26.01
C GLU A 572 10.36 1.70 -25.08
N HIS A 573 9.51 1.47 -24.07
CA HIS A 573 9.59 0.29 -23.20
C HIS A 573 8.85 -0.93 -23.78
N ARG A 574 7.85 -0.73 -24.65
CA ARG A 574 7.17 -1.82 -25.40
C ARG A 574 8.04 -2.31 -26.55
N ASP A 575 8.90 -1.46 -27.08
CA ASP A 575 9.89 -1.82 -28.09
C ASP A 575 10.97 -2.77 -27.53
N LEU A 576 10.99 -3.00 -26.19
CA LEU A 576 11.76 -4.03 -25.50
C LEU A 576 10.93 -5.27 -25.10
N GLU A 577 9.61 -5.30 -25.33
CA GLU A 577 8.77 -6.46 -24.99
C GLU A 577 9.22 -7.69 -25.80
N GLY A 578 9.54 -8.78 -25.11
CA GLY A 578 10.00 -10.01 -25.76
C GLY A 578 11.48 -10.00 -26.16
N LEU A 579 12.25 -8.97 -25.79
CA LEU A 579 13.72 -8.99 -25.91
C LEU A 579 14.30 -10.13 -25.07
N ILE A 580 15.00 -11.07 -25.70
CA ILE A 580 15.66 -12.20 -25.02
C ILE A 580 17.17 -12.12 -25.23
N LEU A 581 17.93 -12.14 -24.12
CA LEU A 581 19.39 -12.12 -24.13
C LEU A 581 19.97 -13.12 -23.11
N PRO A 582 21.20 -13.63 -23.31
CA PRO A 582 21.95 -14.38 -22.31
C PRO A 582 22.06 -13.64 -20.96
N THR A 583 22.09 -14.37 -19.84
CA THR A 583 22.17 -13.76 -18.49
C THR A 583 23.41 -12.89 -18.26
N ASP A 584 24.49 -13.14 -19.01
CA ASP A 584 25.77 -12.44 -18.92
C ASP A 584 25.94 -11.30 -19.94
N ASP A 585 24.94 -11.04 -20.82
CA ASP A 585 25.00 -9.95 -21.78
C ASP A 585 25.17 -8.59 -21.06
N PRO A 586 26.18 -7.77 -21.43
CA PRO A 586 26.47 -6.52 -20.75
C PRO A 586 25.32 -5.50 -20.81
N ARG A 587 24.36 -5.64 -21.73
CA ARG A 587 23.18 -4.76 -21.83
C ARG A 587 22.29 -4.86 -20.59
N TRP A 588 22.25 -6.00 -19.90
CA TRP A 588 21.54 -6.13 -18.61
C TRP A 588 22.10 -5.20 -17.53
N LYS A 589 23.35 -4.72 -17.64
CA LYS A 589 23.91 -3.71 -16.72
C LYS A 589 23.30 -2.31 -16.92
N LYS A 590 22.56 -2.11 -18.01
CA LYS A 590 21.87 -0.86 -18.36
C LYS A 590 20.35 -1.03 -18.26
N ILE A 591 19.78 -1.98 -19.00
CA ILE A 591 18.32 -2.08 -19.22
C ILE A 591 17.55 -2.86 -18.14
N MET A 592 18.19 -3.24 -17.02
CA MET A 592 17.50 -3.94 -15.93
C MET A 592 16.47 -3.00 -15.27
N PRO A 593 15.16 -3.34 -15.28
CA PRO A 593 14.13 -2.48 -14.70
C PRO A 593 14.41 -2.10 -13.24
N PRO A 594 14.00 -0.90 -12.77
CA PRO A 594 13.22 0.11 -13.49
C PRO A 594 14.06 1.06 -14.36
N ASN A 595 13.77 1.14 -15.66
CA ASN A 595 14.47 2.03 -16.63
C ASN A 595 13.96 3.50 -16.60
N GLY A 596 13.15 3.88 -15.61
CA GLY A 596 12.60 5.24 -15.49
C GLY A 596 11.58 5.37 -14.35
N TRP A 597 11.14 6.60 -14.04
CA TRP A 597 10.09 6.87 -13.04
C TRP A 597 8.83 6.06 -13.34
N ASN A 598 8.23 5.43 -12.32
CA ASN A 598 7.04 4.60 -12.46
C ASN A 598 7.15 3.53 -13.57
N CYS A 599 8.34 2.96 -13.80
CA CYS A 599 8.53 1.85 -14.75
C CYS A 599 7.69 0.63 -14.33
N ARG A 600 7.18 -0.11 -15.33
CA ARG A 600 6.27 -1.26 -15.15
C ARG A 600 6.73 -2.43 -16.01
N CYS A 601 8.02 -2.67 -15.96
CA CYS A 601 8.73 -3.71 -16.68
C CYS A 601 9.42 -4.64 -15.68
N TYR A 602 9.59 -5.89 -16.05
CA TYR A 602 10.14 -6.96 -15.22
C TYR A 602 10.85 -7.98 -16.12
N ILE A 603 11.72 -8.79 -15.53
CA ILE A 603 12.45 -9.84 -16.23
C ILE A 603 11.86 -11.20 -15.86
N VAL A 604 11.70 -12.09 -16.85
CA VAL A 604 11.34 -13.49 -16.62
C VAL A 604 12.47 -14.42 -17.07
N PRO A 605 12.70 -15.54 -16.36
CA PRO A 605 13.70 -16.53 -16.75
C PRO A 605 13.23 -17.34 -17.96
N LYS A 606 14.20 -17.81 -18.77
CA LYS A 606 13.97 -18.66 -19.94
C LYS A 606 14.88 -19.88 -19.95
N MET A 607 14.31 -21.04 -20.28
CA MET A 607 15.04 -22.31 -20.37
C MET A 607 15.93 -22.36 -21.62
N ALA A 608 16.95 -23.22 -21.60
CA ALA A 608 17.88 -23.36 -22.73
C ALA A 608 17.17 -23.61 -24.08
N HIS A 609 16.19 -24.52 -24.12
CA HIS A 609 15.44 -24.86 -25.33
C HIS A 609 14.57 -23.71 -25.87
N GLU A 610 14.16 -22.75 -25.02
CA GLU A 610 13.43 -21.56 -25.46
C GLU A 610 14.35 -20.59 -26.23
N GLY A 611 15.68 -20.72 -26.07
CA GLY A 611 16.70 -19.90 -26.74
C GLY A 611 17.29 -20.51 -28.01
N GLU A 612 17.01 -21.78 -28.33
CA GLU A 612 17.68 -22.51 -29.43
C GLU A 612 17.41 -21.94 -30.83
N ASN A 613 16.30 -21.21 -31.02
CA ASN A 613 15.89 -20.63 -32.31
C ASN A 613 15.80 -19.08 -32.26
N ILE A 614 16.52 -18.43 -31.34
CA ILE A 614 16.53 -16.98 -31.20
C ILE A 614 17.70 -16.38 -31.98
N ASP A 615 17.41 -15.40 -32.84
CA ASP A 615 18.42 -14.53 -33.45
C ASP A 615 18.91 -13.52 -32.40
N PHE A 616 19.99 -13.87 -31.71
CA PHE A 616 20.58 -13.01 -30.69
C PHE A 616 21.18 -11.72 -31.27
N ASP A 617 21.64 -11.71 -32.52
CA ASP A 617 22.17 -10.50 -33.16
C ASP A 617 21.04 -9.49 -33.40
N ALA A 618 19.87 -9.95 -33.85
CA ALA A 618 18.67 -9.13 -33.97
C ALA A 618 18.17 -8.61 -32.61
N MET A 619 18.15 -9.45 -31.57
CA MET A 619 17.79 -9.05 -30.20
C MET A 619 18.75 -8.00 -29.64
N GLN A 620 20.06 -8.17 -29.86
CA GLN A 620 21.06 -7.19 -29.46
C GLN A 620 20.88 -5.85 -30.19
N GLN A 621 20.62 -5.87 -31.50
CA GLN A 621 20.33 -4.66 -32.29
C GLN A 621 19.05 -3.95 -31.82
N GLN A 622 17.99 -4.69 -31.47
CA GLN A 622 16.76 -4.14 -30.89
C GLN A 622 17.06 -3.40 -29.57
N CYS A 623 17.87 -3.99 -28.70
CA CYS A 623 18.30 -3.33 -27.45
C CYS A 623 19.20 -2.11 -27.71
N ASP A 624 20.12 -2.18 -28.68
CA ASP A 624 21.02 -1.07 -28.99
C ASP A 624 20.25 0.12 -29.60
N ALA A 625 19.24 -0.13 -30.44
CA ALA A 625 18.34 0.91 -30.94
C ALA A 625 17.59 1.64 -29.81
N TYR A 626 17.18 0.92 -28.74
CA TYR A 626 16.63 1.56 -27.54
C TYR A 626 17.69 2.39 -26.80
N LEU A 627 18.90 1.87 -26.62
CA LEU A 627 20.01 2.59 -25.98
C LEU A 627 20.44 3.85 -26.74
N ASP A 628 20.25 3.88 -28.06
CA ASP A 628 20.48 5.08 -28.87
C ASP A 628 19.32 6.08 -28.89
N SER A 629 18.17 5.73 -28.33
CA SER A 629 16.97 6.58 -28.34
C SER A 629 17.14 7.87 -27.51
N ASN A 630 16.42 8.91 -27.93
CA ASN A 630 16.33 10.17 -27.19
C ASN A 630 15.61 10.02 -25.84
N GLU A 631 14.81 8.95 -25.62
CA GLU A 631 14.24 8.65 -24.31
C GLU A 631 15.29 8.01 -23.39
N TRP A 632 16.03 7.01 -23.86
CA TRP A 632 17.11 6.41 -23.07
C TRP A 632 18.11 7.46 -22.60
N LYS A 633 18.61 8.29 -23.51
CA LYS A 633 19.58 9.36 -23.19
C LYS A 633 19.03 10.35 -22.16
N ARG A 634 17.71 10.57 -22.10
CA ARG A 634 17.04 11.33 -21.03
C ARG A 634 16.95 10.54 -19.72
N CYS A 635 16.56 9.27 -19.75
CA CYS A 635 16.46 8.42 -18.56
C CYS A 635 17.84 8.15 -17.92
N GLU A 636 18.88 7.94 -18.73
CA GLU A 636 20.28 7.82 -18.34
C GLU A 636 20.81 9.13 -17.73
N ALA A 637 20.52 10.29 -18.32
CA ALA A 637 20.82 11.60 -17.72
C ALA A 637 20.02 11.89 -16.43
N GLN A 638 18.88 11.22 -16.25
CA GLN A 638 18.15 11.15 -14.98
C GLN A 638 18.64 10.03 -14.05
N GLY A 639 19.67 9.26 -14.43
CA GLY A 639 20.33 8.21 -13.62
C GLY A 639 19.68 6.83 -13.63
N PHE A 640 18.83 6.50 -14.60
CA PHE A 640 18.23 5.17 -14.77
C PHE A 640 19.07 4.24 -15.67
N GLY A 641 20.26 4.68 -16.08
CA GLY A 641 21.14 3.96 -17.00
C GLY A 641 21.93 2.78 -16.40
N ILE A 642 21.49 2.24 -15.25
CA ILE A 642 22.26 1.27 -14.48
C ILE A 642 21.38 0.14 -13.91
N ASN A 643 21.97 -1.03 -13.74
CA ASN A 643 21.39 -2.12 -12.97
C ASN A 643 21.46 -1.83 -11.47
N ARG A 644 20.41 -1.20 -10.94
CA ARG A 644 20.22 -0.91 -9.52
C ARG A 644 20.19 -2.15 -8.64
N ALA A 645 19.73 -3.27 -9.19
CA ALA A 645 19.72 -4.56 -8.53
C ALA A 645 21.13 -5.16 -8.36
N ASP A 646 22.10 -4.75 -9.18
CA ASP A 646 23.51 -5.14 -9.04
C ASP A 646 24.25 -4.20 -8.07
N VAL A 647 24.11 -2.87 -8.23
CA VAL A 647 24.87 -1.88 -7.43
C VAL A 647 24.36 -1.66 -5.99
N ALA A 648 23.17 -2.17 -5.65
CA ALA A 648 22.50 -1.95 -4.36
C ALA A 648 22.15 -0.47 -4.05
N GLU A 649 21.75 0.31 -5.07
CA GLU A 649 21.35 1.72 -4.94
C GLU A 649 19.92 1.97 -5.43
N VAL A 650 19.05 2.48 -4.54
CA VAL A 650 17.68 2.91 -4.92
C VAL A 650 17.71 4.22 -5.72
N PHE A 651 18.58 5.15 -5.31
CA PHE A 651 18.83 6.43 -5.98
C PHE A 651 20.34 6.60 -6.15
N THR A 652 20.80 6.90 -7.36
CA THR A 652 22.24 7.03 -7.64
C THR A 652 22.80 8.35 -7.12
N ALA A 653 24.12 8.43 -6.95
CA ALA A 653 24.80 9.66 -6.51
C ALA A 653 24.49 10.88 -7.42
N ASP A 654 24.29 10.65 -8.72
CA ASP A 654 23.97 11.68 -9.73
C ASP A 654 22.47 12.05 -9.80
N GLN A 655 21.62 11.50 -8.93
CA GLN A 655 20.17 11.73 -8.94
C GLN A 655 19.69 12.88 -8.04
N MET A 656 18.69 13.61 -8.54
CA MET A 656 17.86 14.59 -7.82
C MET A 656 18.63 15.55 -6.88
N TYR A 657 18.40 15.41 -5.58
CA TYR A 657 18.94 16.25 -4.51
C TYR A 657 20.40 15.91 -4.24
N ILE A 658 20.81 14.64 -4.40
CA ILE A 658 22.19 14.19 -4.15
C ILE A 658 23.14 14.89 -5.13
N ARG A 659 22.76 15.04 -6.41
CA ARG A 659 23.56 15.78 -7.41
C ARG A 659 23.82 17.26 -7.07
N LYS A 660 22.97 17.91 -6.26
CA LYS A 660 23.18 19.30 -5.79
C LYS A 660 24.06 19.37 -4.53
N PHE A 661 24.28 18.21 -3.91
CA PHE A 661 25.24 18.00 -2.85
C PHE A 661 26.18 16.85 -3.30
N PRO A 662 26.93 16.98 -4.42
CA PRO A 662 27.78 15.89 -4.90
C PRO A 662 28.88 15.59 -3.87
N ASP A 663 29.29 16.61 -3.12
CA ASP A 663 30.03 16.54 -1.87
C ASP A 663 29.11 16.38 -0.63
N MET A 664 28.11 15.48 -0.67
CA MET A 664 27.52 14.81 0.52
C MET A 664 28.57 14.01 1.33
N SER A 665 29.84 14.12 0.92
CA SER A 665 30.98 14.08 1.80
C SER A 665 30.64 14.59 3.21
N SER A 666 31.10 13.82 4.19
CA SER A 666 30.88 13.98 5.62
C SER A 666 30.68 15.39 6.18
N LYS A 667 31.35 16.44 5.68
CA LYS A 667 31.35 17.79 6.28
C LYS A 667 29.96 18.44 6.42
N THR A 668 29.08 18.31 5.43
CA THR A 668 27.75 18.95 5.47
C THR A 668 26.85 18.23 6.48
N LEU A 669 26.87 16.90 6.50
CA LEU A 669 26.05 16.11 7.44
C LEU A 669 26.67 16.02 8.85
N GLU A 670 27.99 16.15 9.00
CA GLU A 670 28.68 16.28 10.29
C GLU A 670 28.49 17.66 10.95
N GLN A 671 28.00 18.67 10.20
CA GLN A 671 27.58 19.96 10.77
C GLN A 671 26.24 19.86 11.49
N ILE A 672 25.42 18.84 11.21
CA ILE A 672 24.16 18.63 11.93
C ILE A 672 24.48 18.27 13.38
N THR A 673 24.14 19.16 14.30
CA THR A 673 24.46 18.99 15.72
C THR A 673 23.47 18.05 16.41
N PRO A 674 23.85 17.39 17.52
CA PRO A 674 22.92 16.63 18.35
C PRO A 674 21.66 17.41 18.77
N ARG A 675 21.70 18.75 18.79
CA ARG A 675 20.54 19.58 19.10
C ARG A 675 19.50 19.59 17.97
N GLU A 676 19.91 19.61 16.70
CA GLU A 676 18.98 19.50 15.57
C GLU A 676 18.30 18.13 15.50
N TRP A 677 18.94 17.11 16.06
CA TRP A 677 18.40 15.75 16.24
C TRP A 677 17.55 15.57 17.51
N GLY A 678 17.33 16.62 18.30
CA GLY A 678 16.58 16.53 19.56
C GLY A 678 17.25 15.64 20.62
N VAL A 679 18.59 15.57 20.62
CA VAL A 679 19.44 14.78 21.55
C VAL A 679 20.58 15.63 22.11
N GLY A 680 20.26 16.86 22.52
CA GLY A 680 21.21 17.86 23.01
C GLY A 680 21.86 17.53 24.36
N GLU A 681 21.39 16.51 25.07
CA GLU A 681 21.94 16.05 26.34
C GLU A 681 23.42 15.65 26.24
N SER A 682 24.20 15.99 27.28
CA SER A 682 25.58 15.50 27.41
C SER A 682 25.60 14.00 27.70
N ILE A 683 26.70 13.34 27.33
CA ILE A 683 26.91 11.91 27.64
C ILE A 683 26.81 11.68 29.15
N ASP A 684 27.31 12.60 29.99
CA ASP A 684 27.24 12.50 31.46
C ASP A 684 25.82 12.69 32.02
N THR A 685 24.90 13.33 31.29
CA THR A 685 23.48 13.33 31.64
C THR A 685 22.83 12.02 31.23
N LEU A 686 23.08 11.53 30.01
CA LEU A 686 22.53 10.27 29.52
C LEU A 686 23.00 9.06 30.35
N LYS A 687 24.25 9.05 30.83
CA LYS A 687 24.76 8.07 31.80
C LYS A 687 24.02 8.13 33.14
N ARG A 688 23.73 9.32 33.67
CA ARG A 688 22.97 9.48 34.93
C ARG A 688 21.49 9.10 34.81
N GLU A 689 20.92 9.22 33.62
CA GLU A 689 19.55 8.80 33.31
C GLU A 689 19.45 7.29 32.99
N ALA A 690 20.57 6.58 32.81
CA ALA A 690 20.58 5.16 32.48
C ALA A 690 20.21 4.28 33.69
N GLU A 691 19.44 3.22 33.43
CA GLU A 691 18.97 2.29 34.47
C GLU A 691 19.98 1.17 34.79
N SER A 692 20.77 0.74 33.81
CA SER A 692 21.67 -0.42 33.89
C SER A 692 23.14 -0.02 34.05
N GLU A 693 23.94 -0.91 34.63
CA GLU A 693 25.41 -0.84 34.64
C GLU A 693 25.98 -1.67 33.47
N VAL A 694 27.20 -1.36 33.02
CA VAL A 694 27.81 -2.13 31.92
C VAL A 694 28.02 -3.60 32.35
N PRO A 695 27.54 -4.59 31.56
CA PRO A 695 27.84 -6.00 31.81
C PRO A 695 29.33 -6.25 31.56
N LYS A 696 30.12 -6.25 32.64
CA LYS A 696 31.57 -6.47 32.59
C LYS A 696 31.93 -7.94 32.42
N TYR A 697 33.18 -8.19 32.05
CA TYR A 697 33.75 -9.52 31.88
C TYR A 697 35.16 -9.60 32.50
N GLU A 698 35.41 -10.62 33.32
CA GLU A 698 36.62 -10.72 34.15
C GLU A 698 37.64 -11.75 33.64
N GLY A 699 37.34 -12.49 32.56
CA GLY A 699 38.23 -13.50 31.98
C GLY A 699 39.14 -12.97 30.86
N SER A 700 39.88 -13.88 30.20
CA SER A 700 40.73 -13.53 29.05
C SER A 700 39.93 -13.35 27.76
N ALA A 701 40.46 -12.52 26.85
CA ALA A 701 39.85 -12.25 25.55
C ALA A 701 39.79 -13.53 24.69
N GLU A 702 40.82 -14.36 24.78
CA GLU A 702 40.92 -15.65 24.11
C GLU A 702 39.83 -16.61 24.58
N ALA A 703 39.68 -16.80 25.90
CA ALA A 703 38.63 -17.66 26.46
C ALA A 703 37.21 -17.18 26.07
N TRP A 704 36.99 -15.86 26.07
CA TRP A 704 35.72 -15.30 25.63
C TRP A 704 35.45 -15.56 24.15
N PHE A 705 36.45 -15.38 23.28
CA PHE A 705 36.30 -15.64 21.84
C PHE A 705 36.04 -17.12 21.57
N GLU A 706 36.79 -18.03 22.19
CA GLU A 706 36.59 -19.47 22.02
C GLU A 706 35.19 -19.92 22.46
N ALA A 707 34.63 -19.33 23.52
CA ALA A 707 33.26 -19.58 23.98
C ALA A 707 32.16 -18.93 23.11
N ASN A 708 32.50 -17.99 22.23
CA ASN A 708 31.52 -17.17 21.49
C ASN A 708 31.71 -17.15 19.96
N LYS A 709 32.73 -17.87 19.44
CA LYS A 709 32.99 -17.99 18.01
C LYS A 709 31.97 -18.91 17.33
N VAL A 710 31.71 -18.63 16.06
CA VAL A 710 31.03 -19.50 15.12
C VAL A 710 32.05 -19.87 14.04
N VAL A 711 32.19 -21.16 13.73
CA VAL A 711 33.05 -21.62 12.64
C VAL A 711 32.19 -21.79 11.39
N GLU A 712 32.51 -21.05 10.33
CA GLU A 712 31.80 -21.11 9.06
C GLU A 712 32.81 -21.18 7.92
N ALA A 713 32.66 -22.17 7.03
CA ALA A 713 33.60 -22.44 5.92
C ALA A 713 35.10 -22.43 6.37
N GLY A 714 35.39 -23.03 7.52
CA GLY A 714 36.74 -23.08 8.11
C GLY A 714 37.25 -21.76 8.72
N THR A 715 36.46 -20.69 8.73
CA THR A 715 36.82 -19.39 9.30
C THR A 715 36.18 -19.20 10.68
N GLU A 716 36.96 -18.77 11.67
CA GLU A 716 36.45 -18.44 13.00
C GLU A 716 35.96 -16.99 13.08
N LEU A 717 34.66 -16.83 13.37
CA LEU A 717 33.94 -15.56 13.32
C LEU A 717 33.22 -15.29 14.64
N LEU A 718 33.38 -14.09 15.20
CA LEU A 718 32.44 -13.53 16.17
C LEU A 718 31.21 -13.03 15.40
N LYS A 719 30.03 -13.58 15.69
CA LYS A 719 28.74 -13.11 15.16
C LYS A 719 27.93 -12.39 16.23
N VAL A 720 27.30 -11.27 15.86
CA VAL A 720 26.50 -10.41 16.72
C VAL A 720 25.23 -10.00 15.97
N LYS A 721 24.05 -10.29 16.53
CA LYS A 721 22.77 -9.78 16.00
C LYS A 721 22.54 -8.36 16.51
N ASP A 722 22.00 -7.49 15.66
CA ASP A 722 21.58 -6.14 16.06
C ASP A 722 20.07 -6.01 16.34
N TYR A 723 19.66 -4.80 16.71
CA TYR A 723 18.28 -4.36 16.97
C TYR A 723 17.29 -4.54 15.81
N ALA A 724 17.75 -4.89 14.62
CA ALA A 724 16.94 -5.21 13.45
C ALA A 724 17.06 -6.70 13.04
N GLY A 725 17.72 -7.52 13.88
CA GLY A 725 17.95 -8.95 13.66
C GLY A 725 19.17 -9.27 12.77
N ARG A 726 19.86 -8.25 12.26
CA ARG A 726 20.90 -8.37 11.21
C ARG A 726 22.21 -8.91 11.80
N VAL A 727 22.89 -9.79 11.08
CA VAL A 727 24.07 -10.49 11.60
C VAL A 727 25.38 -9.79 11.21
N TRP A 728 25.97 -9.06 12.15
CA TRP A 728 27.30 -8.48 12.05
C TRP A 728 28.38 -9.50 12.41
N GLN A 729 29.50 -9.50 11.68
CA GLN A 729 30.59 -10.48 11.88
C GLN A 729 32.00 -9.88 11.92
N MET A 730 32.89 -10.49 12.69
CA MET A 730 34.31 -10.14 12.80
C MET A 730 35.18 -11.40 12.89
N GLY A 731 36.22 -11.51 12.05
CA GLY A 731 37.18 -12.61 12.12
C GLY A 731 38.14 -12.50 13.32
N LYS A 732 38.70 -13.63 13.76
CA LYS A 732 39.61 -13.73 14.93
C LYS A 732 40.72 -12.67 14.97
N GLU A 733 41.37 -12.39 13.85
CA GLU A 733 42.43 -11.36 13.80
C GLU A 733 41.92 -9.94 14.13
N GLY A 734 40.75 -9.58 13.61
CA GLY A 734 40.08 -8.31 13.90
C GLY A 734 39.69 -8.21 15.38
N PHE A 735 39.20 -9.31 15.95
CA PHE A 735 38.89 -9.41 17.37
C PHE A 735 40.13 -9.21 18.24
N ILE A 736 41.21 -9.97 17.98
CA ILE A 736 42.49 -9.86 18.70
C ILE A 736 43.04 -8.43 18.59
N ALA A 737 42.92 -7.78 17.43
CA ALA A 737 43.35 -6.39 17.25
C ALA A 737 42.55 -5.36 18.07
N HIS A 738 41.39 -5.73 18.61
CA HIS A 738 40.51 -4.88 19.42
C HIS A 738 40.39 -5.31 20.89
N ALA A 739 40.72 -6.56 21.22
CA ALA A 739 40.68 -7.13 22.57
C ALA A 739 42.07 -7.35 23.22
N SER A 740 43.18 -7.27 22.47
CA SER A 740 44.53 -7.50 23.00
C SER A 740 45.48 -6.32 22.75
N ASP A 741 46.62 -6.32 23.45
CA ASP A 741 47.70 -5.34 23.26
C ASP A 741 48.59 -5.64 22.03
N LYS A 742 48.36 -6.74 21.30
CA LYS A 742 49.19 -7.24 20.18
C LYS A 742 49.54 -6.19 19.12
N TYR A 743 48.63 -5.26 18.84
CA TYR A 743 48.83 -4.20 17.83
C TYR A 743 48.75 -2.78 18.40
N LYS A 744 48.02 -2.56 19.50
CA LYS A 744 47.80 -1.27 20.17
C LYS A 744 47.37 -1.56 21.60
N LYS A 745 47.76 -0.73 22.58
CA LYS A 745 47.27 -0.82 23.97
C LYS A 745 45.74 -0.75 24.02
N ARG A 746 45.08 -1.89 24.20
CA ARG A 746 43.64 -2.15 24.03
C ARG A 746 43.10 -3.29 24.91
N ALA A 747 43.94 -4.06 25.62
CA ALA A 747 43.53 -5.15 26.51
C ALA A 747 42.51 -4.71 27.58
N PHE A 748 42.52 -3.43 27.97
CA PHE A 748 41.49 -2.83 28.83
C PHE A 748 40.05 -2.94 28.27
N ARG A 749 39.88 -3.25 26.97
CA ARG A 749 38.58 -3.43 26.31
C ARG A 749 37.97 -4.82 26.52
N THR A 750 38.74 -5.78 27.03
CA THR A 750 38.27 -7.14 27.36
C THR A 750 37.15 -7.12 28.40
N GLN A 751 37.19 -6.15 29.33
CA GLN A 751 36.11 -5.97 30.31
C GLN A 751 34.75 -5.61 29.69
N TYR A 752 34.70 -5.20 28.42
CA TYR A 752 33.46 -4.76 27.73
C TYR A 752 32.95 -5.76 26.68
N LEU A 753 33.46 -7.00 26.67
CA LEU A 753 33.10 -7.99 25.65
C LEU A 753 31.62 -8.41 25.71
N ASN A 754 31.08 -8.61 26.91
CA ASN A 754 29.66 -8.92 27.09
C ASN A 754 28.74 -7.78 26.60
N ALA A 755 29.15 -6.53 26.79
CA ALA A 755 28.42 -5.35 26.32
C ALA A 755 28.31 -5.25 24.78
N ILE A 756 29.14 -5.96 24.00
CA ILE A 756 29.07 -5.90 22.53
C ILE A 756 27.70 -6.38 22.01
N ARG A 757 27.20 -7.49 22.56
CA ARG A 757 25.90 -8.05 22.16
C ARG A 757 24.74 -7.18 22.64
N ASP A 758 24.83 -6.67 23.87
CA ASP A 758 23.81 -5.82 24.46
C ASP A 758 23.65 -4.48 23.73
N VAL A 759 24.75 -3.78 23.43
CA VAL A 759 24.74 -2.53 22.65
C VAL A 759 24.24 -2.74 21.22
N ALA A 760 24.53 -3.89 20.60
CA ALA A 760 24.06 -4.17 19.24
C ALA A 760 22.55 -4.48 19.21
N ALA A 761 22.07 -5.29 20.15
CA ALA A 761 20.67 -5.70 20.24
C ALA A 761 19.74 -4.57 20.73
N GLU A 762 20.19 -3.77 21.72
CA GLU A 762 19.40 -2.70 22.32
C GLU A 762 20.16 -1.35 22.42
N PRO A 763 20.54 -0.72 21.29
CA PRO A 763 21.12 0.61 21.30
C PRO A 763 20.06 1.69 21.59
N ASP A 764 20.45 2.68 22.39
CA ASP A 764 19.67 3.88 22.66
C ASP A 764 19.74 4.87 21.49
N GLU A 765 20.90 4.94 20.84
CA GLU A 765 21.11 5.73 19.63
C GLU A 765 21.85 4.90 18.57
N VAL A 766 21.44 5.04 17.31
CA VAL A 766 22.18 4.49 16.17
C VAL A 766 22.45 5.61 15.17
N TRP A 767 23.73 5.86 14.95
CA TRP A 767 24.22 6.89 14.04
C TRP A 767 24.85 6.28 12.80
N LEU A 768 24.65 6.92 11.65
CA LEU A 768 25.41 6.68 10.44
C LEU A 768 26.47 7.78 10.33
N GLY A 769 27.70 7.41 10.71
CA GLY A 769 28.84 8.30 10.85
C GLY A 769 29.96 8.01 9.85
N ARG A 770 31.02 8.81 9.90
CA ARG A 770 32.23 8.63 9.09
C ARG A 770 33.27 7.76 9.79
N GLU A 771 33.84 6.77 9.11
CA GLU A 771 35.05 6.10 9.59
C GLU A 771 36.28 7.03 9.49
N ARG A 772 36.70 7.62 10.62
CA ARG A 772 37.84 8.56 10.69
C ARG A 772 39.22 7.96 10.35
N LYS A 773 39.31 6.65 10.12
CA LYS A 773 40.57 5.91 9.89
C LYS A 773 40.51 4.94 8.72
N ASP A 774 39.56 5.10 7.79
CA ASP A 774 39.58 4.31 6.54
C ASP A 774 40.88 4.62 5.78
N ARG A 775 41.75 3.60 5.72
CA ARG A 775 43.08 3.66 5.10
C ARG A 775 43.07 3.19 3.65
N ILE A 776 41.97 2.59 3.22
CA ILE A 776 41.84 1.89 1.93
C ILE A 776 41.02 2.76 1.00
N ASN A 777 39.83 3.19 1.44
CA ASN A 777 38.96 4.07 0.67
C ASN A 777 39.08 5.51 1.20
N LYS A 778 39.63 6.41 0.38
CA LYS A 778 39.61 7.87 0.63
C LYS A 778 38.19 8.49 0.52
N VAL A 779 37.17 7.67 0.29
CA VAL A 779 35.78 8.07 0.13
C VAL A 779 35.24 8.62 1.45
N LYS A 780 34.67 9.82 1.42
CA LYS A 780 34.20 10.56 2.62
C LYS A 780 32.74 10.21 2.98
N ALA A 781 32.32 8.96 2.79
CA ALA A 781 30.95 8.52 2.99
C ALA A 781 30.58 8.46 4.49
N LEU A 782 29.28 8.62 4.77
CA LEU A 782 28.69 8.21 6.04
C LEU A 782 28.20 6.77 5.88
N ASP A 783 29.08 5.80 6.07
CA ASP A 783 28.82 4.36 5.86
C ASP A 783 29.14 3.50 7.09
N ASN A 784 29.60 4.12 8.18
CA ASN A 784 29.93 3.44 9.41
C ASN A 784 28.80 3.61 10.43
N TYR A 785 28.07 2.53 10.68
CA TYR A 785 27.08 2.43 11.74
C TYR A 785 27.77 2.53 13.11
N VAL A 786 27.22 3.35 14.00
CA VAL A 786 27.64 3.52 15.39
C VAL A 786 26.42 3.30 16.28
N MET A 787 26.33 2.11 16.86
CA MET A 787 25.35 1.74 17.87
C MET A 787 25.87 2.16 19.24
N ILE A 788 25.09 2.94 19.99
CA ILE A 788 25.48 3.48 21.31
C ILE A 788 24.43 3.05 22.33
N LYS A 789 24.91 2.54 23.47
CA LYS A 789 24.09 2.34 24.67
C LYS A 789 24.71 3.07 25.85
N TYR A 790 23.87 3.71 26.66
CA TYR A 790 24.27 4.43 27.86
C TYR A 790 24.04 3.56 29.10
N TYR A 791 25.05 3.47 29.96
CA TYR A 791 24.97 2.82 31.25
C TYR A 791 25.39 3.81 32.35
N LYS A 792 25.05 3.50 33.60
CA LYS A 792 25.36 4.34 34.77
C LYS A 792 26.83 4.70 34.87
N ASP A 793 27.70 3.71 34.69
CA ASP A 793 29.15 3.83 34.90
C ASP A 793 29.92 4.23 33.63
N GLU A 794 29.54 3.73 32.44
CA GLU A 794 30.15 4.10 31.15
C GLU A 794 29.15 4.16 29.99
N ALA A 795 29.53 4.84 28.90
CA ALA A 795 28.79 4.78 27.63
C ALA A 795 29.58 3.95 26.62
N ILE A 796 28.95 2.96 25.98
CA ILE A 796 29.64 2.03 25.07
C ILE A 796 29.15 2.21 23.65
N ALA A 797 30.08 2.30 22.71
CA ALA A 797 29.83 2.37 21.27
C ALA A 797 30.34 1.10 20.58
N VAL A 798 29.49 0.50 19.74
CA VAL A 798 29.80 -0.64 18.86
C VAL A 798 29.61 -0.18 17.42
N THR A 799 30.62 -0.40 16.57
CA THR A 799 30.67 0.14 15.21
C THR A 799 30.80 -0.95 14.16
N GLY A 800 30.06 -0.83 13.06
CA GLY A 800 30.09 -1.75 11.92
C GLY A 800 29.96 -1.02 10.57
N LYS A 801 30.37 -1.67 9.49
CA LYS A 801 30.30 -1.16 8.11
C LYS A 801 29.96 -2.28 7.13
N VAL A 802 29.26 -1.97 6.05
CA VAL A 802 29.05 -2.93 4.94
C VAL A 802 30.35 -3.02 4.13
N GLU A 803 30.99 -4.19 4.12
CA GLU A 803 32.24 -4.41 3.38
C GLU A 803 32.19 -5.75 2.64
N ARG A 804 32.53 -5.76 1.34
CA ARG A 804 32.56 -6.98 0.51
C ARG A 804 31.27 -7.82 0.59
N ALA A 805 30.11 -7.16 0.45
CA ALA A 805 28.78 -7.73 0.58
C ALA A 805 28.53 -8.46 1.94
N LYS A 806 29.18 -8.01 3.01
CA LYS A 806 29.03 -8.54 4.38
C LYS A 806 28.88 -7.42 5.40
N LEU A 807 28.09 -7.65 6.44
CA LEU A 807 28.01 -6.77 7.61
C LEU A 807 29.22 -6.98 8.52
N THR A 808 30.25 -6.16 8.36
CA THR A 808 31.51 -6.29 9.10
C THR A 808 31.47 -5.46 10.37
N LEU A 809 31.60 -6.12 11.53
CA LEU A 809 31.80 -5.47 12.81
C LEU A 809 33.24 -4.92 12.87
N LYS A 810 33.40 -3.63 13.16
CA LYS A 810 34.68 -2.90 13.04
C LYS A 810 35.36 -2.63 14.40
N SER A 811 34.60 -2.34 15.46
CA SER A 811 35.14 -2.07 16.81
C SER A 811 34.04 -2.01 17.87
N TRP A 812 34.43 -2.14 19.14
CA TRP A 812 33.73 -1.60 20.30
C TRP A 812 34.67 -0.66 21.09
N TYR A 813 34.15 0.32 21.82
CA TYR A 813 34.93 1.22 22.70
C TYR A 813 34.04 2.05 23.66
N VAL A 814 34.64 2.52 24.76
CA VAL A 814 34.02 3.52 25.64
C VAL A 814 33.93 4.87 24.94
N LEU A 815 32.73 5.45 24.90
CA LEU A 815 32.39 6.72 24.25
C LEU A 815 32.84 7.92 25.11
N ARG A 816 34.08 8.37 24.90
CA ARG A 816 34.68 9.53 25.61
C ARG A 816 34.67 10.85 24.84
N ASP A 817 34.38 10.81 23.54
CA ASP A 817 34.30 11.98 22.65
C ASP A 817 32.86 12.12 22.14
N LYS A 818 32.40 13.35 21.92
CA LYS A 818 31.11 13.66 21.26
C LYS A 818 31.12 13.31 19.77
N ALA A 819 32.31 13.11 19.17
CA ALA A 819 32.49 12.82 17.75
C ALA A 819 31.63 11.70 17.14
N PRO A 820 31.35 10.56 17.82
CA PRO A 820 30.55 9.50 17.21
C PRO A 820 29.05 9.80 17.16
N ARG A 821 28.57 10.83 17.88
CA ARG A 821 27.22 11.41 17.77
C ARG A 821 27.21 12.54 16.74
N ARG A 822 27.65 12.23 15.51
CA ARG A 822 27.71 13.15 14.35
C ARG A 822 27.41 12.40 13.06
N GLY A 823 26.69 13.07 12.15
CA GLY A 823 26.15 12.45 10.94
C GLY A 823 24.63 12.29 11.06
N LEU A 824 24.09 11.19 10.54
CA LEU A 824 22.65 10.94 10.54
C LEU A 824 22.24 10.08 11.74
N LEU A 825 21.31 10.55 12.57
CA LEU A 825 20.68 9.73 13.61
C LEU A 825 19.55 8.90 12.97
N ILE A 826 19.78 7.61 12.77
CA ILE A 826 18.84 6.71 12.07
C ILE A 826 17.90 5.96 13.02
N ARG A 827 18.21 5.92 14.33
CA ARG A 827 17.34 5.39 15.39
C ARG A 827 17.65 6.07 16.72
N LYS A 828 16.60 6.41 17.46
CA LYS A 828 16.64 6.85 18.86
C LYS A 828 15.60 6.01 19.63
N ARG A 829 15.97 5.41 20.76
CA ARG A 829 15.03 4.76 21.68
C ARG A 829 14.15 5.84 22.33
N PRO A 830 12.81 5.71 22.33
CA PRO A 830 11.97 6.62 23.10
C PRO A 830 12.34 6.53 24.58
N LYS A 831 12.42 7.66 25.30
CA LYS A 831 12.51 7.60 26.76
C LYS A 831 11.20 7.00 27.26
N THR A 832 11.29 5.85 27.95
CA THR A 832 10.23 5.38 28.83
C THR A 832 9.93 6.48 29.85
N LYS A 833 8.65 6.81 30.02
CA LYS A 833 8.18 7.80 30.98
C LYS A 833 7.85 7.13 32.30
#